data_AF-A0A9Q8WQ23-F1
#
_entry.id   AF-A0A9Q8WQ23-F1
#
_cell.length_a   1.000
_cell.length_b   1.000
_cell.length_c   1.000
_cell.angle_alpha   90.00
_cell.angle_beta   90.00
_cell.angle_gamma   90.00
#
_symmetry.space_group_name_H-M   'P 1'
#
loop_
_entity.id
_entity.type
_entity.pdbx_description
1 polymer ?
#
loop_
_entity_poly.entity_id
_entity_poly.type
_entity_poly.pdbx_seq_one_letter_code
_entity_poly.pdbx_strand_id
1 'polypeptide(L)'
;MFFFPSPGLGAPRQSREGLVRWRSRGVMTRGWGQVAPKKTTERGTSRHHPVWTVSSNFSLKGFSYERVPAVGRRLAWREPCRVKWGERRREEKAGKRGLHKANSVTTDRVRHPSLSSPQLLTCSTTMTLAQSFKLLSGHEIPAVGLGTWQSKPNEVKNAVEHALKSGYRHIDAAAVYDNEKEVGEGLKASGVPRKDIFVTSKLWNTHHKAEDVETALDITLSDLQTDYVDLYLIHWPVSFNKKDDATRFPLHPVTEAVDVIDVPVIETWKAMEALVKKGKIRSIGVSNFTREKIEDLWDKAEIKPAVNQIEAHPYLQQPDLLAWSKEKGVVVTAYSPLANNIYNLPRAVDDPAIAELAKSLGKEPAQLIISWSVQRGTVVLPKSVTPSRIEKNFEVFELPKDVFEKINALDRKHRYNFPARLGQDIFGESDPETLKKAVETWRCNLNFIEPGIDLQSFRKPPMTSYTGDPAPPLHTLAIDSGGGVPNPARLIPPFSTAASSRVMPMFPSLTGEGYAIRRRIGRREAAEEAGRRGSGLQADFPVIQLRQAPLCGGNISSRLPQVSWLKRLSEPLRKFAYVIGSKTPVTMGKIAKMEYFRVPPRWLFVKITDEAGNVGWGEASLEGHTQAVEGCLDAWFERYSGMEADDIEHIWQMSWRTTFYRGGPVFMSALAGIDIALWDLKARKLGLPIWQLLGGKVRDKLKVYAWIGGDRPNDVEQQARARKEQGFKAVKMNGTEDLGWLDSPDALDAAVERVKAVKALGMDAGVDFHGRVHKPMAKQLAKALEPHRPLFIEEPLLSEHLGGIKEISHLTSIPIALGERLHSRWDVKPFLEAGCVDILQPDISHVGGISEMRRIAAMAEAYDVALAPHCPLGPIALAANAQVDFASPNFVIQEMSLGIHYNSTGQDLTSYTHNPEVWKVTDGYIDLLTGPGLGIEIDEAQVRELSKDAKAWVSPGFIGPGGEIREW
;
A
#
# COMPACT_ATOMS: atom_id res chain seq x y z
N MET A 1 36.11 -4.70 45.19
CA MET A 1 35.60 -4.78 46.59
C MET A 1 34.09 -4.90 46.51
N PHE A 2 33.43 -5.94 47.02
CA PHE A 2 33.94 -7.16 47.64
C PHE A 2 33.14 -8.39 47.16
N PHE A 3 33.68 -9.59 47.41
CA PHE A 3 33.11 -10.88 47.02
C PHE A 3 31.95 -11.32 47.95
N PHE A 4 31.14 -12.26 47.46
CA PHE A 4 30.28 -13.14 48.29
C PHE A 4 31.11 -13.98 49.27
N PRO A 5 30.48 -14.55 50.30
CA PRO A 5 30.33 -16.00 50.27
C PRO A 5 28.93 -16.53 50.63
N SER A 6 28.63 -17.73 50.13
CA SER A 6 27.58 -18.67 50.57
C SER A 6 27.98 -19.35 51.91
N PRO A 7 27.24 -20.33 52.50
CA PRO A 7 25.99 -20.97 52.08
C PRO A 7 24.91 -21.11 53.19
N GLY A 8 23.79 -21.78 52.89
CA GLY A 8 22.81 -22.19 53.91
C GLY A 8 21.61 -22.97 53.35
N LEU A 9 21.60 -24.30 53.54
CA LEU A 9 20.44 -25.17 53.30
C LEU A 9 19.57 -25.23 54.58
N GLY A 10 18.24 -25.27 54.44
CA GLY A 10 17.34 -25.62 55.55
C GLY A 10 16.00 -24.88 55.56
N ALA A 11 14.92 -25.60 55.27
CA ALA A 11 13.53 -25.21 55.58
C ALA A 11 13.08 -25.93 56.89
N PRO A 12 11.84 -25.81 57.42
CA PRO A 12 10.68 -25.06 56.90
C PRO A 12 9.79 -24.34 57.97
N ARG A 13 8.61 -23.87 57.52
CA ARG A 13 7.31 -23.71 58.25
C ARG A 13 7.06 -22.50 59.20
N GLN A 14 5.90 -21.88 58.94
CA GLN A 14 4.90 -21.33 59.89
C GLN A 14 5.28 -20.09 60.74
N SER A 15 4.38 -19.16 61.08
CA SER A 15 3.00 -18.84 60.60
C SER A 15 2.53 -17.50 61.23
N ARG A 16 1.32 -17.02 60.85
CA ARG A 16 0.58 -15.85 61.39
C ARG A 16 1.09 -14.49 60.89
N GLU A 17 0.29 -13.56 60.34
CA GLU A 17 -1.06 -12.98 60.64
C GLU A 17 -1.00 -11.74 61.55
N GLY A 18 -1.85 -10.73 61.26
CA GLY A 18 -1.90 -9.42 61.94
C GLY A 18 -1.18 -8.31 61.14
N LEU A 19 -1.75 -7.61 60.15
CA LEU A 19 -3.07 -6.95 59.97
C LEU A 19 -3.17 -5.56 60.67
N VAL A 20 -3.89 -4.63 60.02
CA VAL A 20 -4.34 -3.29 60.53
C VAL A 20 -3.28 -2.17 60.55
N ARG A 21 -3.54 -0.91 60.16
CA ARG A 21 -4.34 -0.30 59.05
C ARG A 21 -4.17 1.25 59.10
N TRP A 22 -4.05 1.90 57.93
CA TRP A 22 -4.56 3.27 57.63
C TRP A 22 -3.86 4.46 58.35
N ARG A 23 -3.96 5.74 57.94
CA ARG A 23 -4.78 6.43 56.89
C ARG A 23 -4.10 7.76 56.44
N SER A 24 -4.33 8.19 55.18
CA SER A 24 -4.68 9.57 54.68
C SER A 24 -4.11 10.87 55.33
N ARG A 25 -3.91 12.02 54.65
CA ARG A 25 -4.36 12.52 53.31
C ARG A 25 -3.69 13.87 52.94
N GLY A 26 -3.35 14.07 51.65
CA GLY A 26 -3.48 15.35 50.91
C GLY A 26 -2.60 16.58 51.29
N VAL A 27 -2.68 17.73 50.59
CA VAL A 27 -3.35 18.06 49.30
C VAL A 27 -2.87 19.45 48.78
N MET A 28 -2.75 19.66 47.45
CA MET A 28 -2.53 20.96 46.74
C MET A 28 -1.20 21.74 47.05
N THR A 29 -0.66 22.69 46.25
CA THR A 29 -0.81 23.08 44.81
C THR A 29 0.36 23.97 44.33
N ARG A 30 0.59 23.99 43.00
CA ARG A 30 1.05 25.13 42.14
C ARG A 30 2.23 26.02 42.59
N GLY A 31 3.21 26.18 41.67
CA GLY A 31 4.12 27.33 41.64
C GLY A 31 5.02 27.30 40.40
N TRP A 32 4.85 28.24 39.47
CA TRP A 32 5.74 28.38 38.30
C TRP A 32 6.92 29.31 38.62
N GLY A 33 8.08 29.04 38.02
CA GLY A 33 9.27 29.89 38.15
C GLY A 33 10.39 29.47 37.20
N GLN A 34 10.39 29.98 35.97
CA GLN A 34 11.58 29.95 35.12
C GLN A 34 12.62 30.96 35.64
N VAL A 35 13.91 30.68 35.39
CA VAL A 35 14.89 31.56 34.69
C VAL A 35 16.32 31.14 35.06
N ALA A 36 17.17 31.01 34.04
CA ALA A 36 18.62 30.73 34.13
C ALA A 36 19.42 32.08 34.30
N PRO A 37 20.78 32.21 34.26
CA PRO A 37 21.76 31.26 33.70
C PRO A 37 23.23 31.26 34.25
N LYS A 38 24.05 30.40 33.65
CA LYS A 38 25.50 30.58 33.29
C LYS A 38 26.60 30.70 34.37
N LYS A 39 27.56 29.77 34.24
CA LYS A 39 29.04 29.93 34.21
C LYS A 39 29.84 30.34 35.46
N THR A 40 30.76 29.43 35.85
CA THR A 40 32.24 29.61 36.00
C THR A 40 32.85 28.19 36.00
N THR A 41 33.75 27.78 35.10
CA THR A 41 35.24 27.97 35.06
C THR A 41 35.97 27.59 36.36
N GLU A 42 37.14 26.95 36.39
CA GLU A 42 37.96 26.13 35.47
C GLU A 42 39.24 25.69 36.26
N ARG A 43 40.14 24.86 35.67
CA ARG A 43 41.48 24.44 36.20
C ARG A 43 41.45 23.37 37.33
N GLY A 44 42.42 22.43 37.39
CA GLY A 44 43.43 22.09 36.39
C GLY A 44 44.54 21.10 36.82
N THR A 45 45.20 20.53 35.79
CA THR A 45 46.59 20.01 35.73
C THR A 45 47.07 18.78 36.52
N SER A 46 47.73 17.88 35.77
CA SER A 46 48.84 16.96 36.15
C SER A 46 48.52 15.69 36.96
N ARG A 47 49.28 14.58 36.89
CA ARG A 47 50.23 14.00 35.89
C ARG A 47 50.51 12.54 36.34
N HIS A 48 50.68 11.57 35.41
CA HIS A 48 51.76 10.54 35.39
C HIS A 48 51.51 9.43 34.34
N HIS A 49 52.62 8.86 33.83
CA HIS A 49 52.76 7.71 32.90
C HIS A 49 53.01 6.40 33.70
N PRO A 50 52.96 5.15 33.16
CA PRO A 50 53.50 4.64 31.85
C PRO A 50 52.52 3.79 30.98
N VAL A 51 52.55 3.82 29.62
CA VAL A 51 53.51 3.22 28.63
C VAL A 51 53.44 1.67 28.64
N TRP A 52 53.12 0.94 27.56
CA TRP A 52 53.72 0.92 26.19
C TRP A 52 52.75 0.83 24.97
N THR A 53 53.12 1.53 23.88
CA THR A 53 53.19 1.23 22.40
C THR A 53 52.47 0.02 21.73
N VAL A 54 52.16 0.00 20.42
CA VAL A 54 53.09 0.09 19.23
C VAL A 54 52.53 0.78 17.97
N SER A 55 53.39 1.64 17.41
CA SER A 55 53.47 2.27 16.06
C SER A 55 52.22 2.48 15.17
N SER A 56 52.03 3.74 14.80
CA SER A 56 51.85 4.12 13.39
C SER A 56 53.12 4.85 12.90
N ASN A 57 53.34 4.97 11.59
CA ASN A 57 54.41 5.82 11.06
C ASN A 57 54.04 6.39 9.67
N PHE A 58 54.37 7.66 9.44
CA PHE A 58 54.02 8.43 8.24
C PHE A 58 55.27 8.70 7.40
N SER A 59 55.12 8.86 6.07
CA SER A 59 56.19 9.45 5.24
C SER A 59 55.62 10.11 3.99
N LEU A 60 55.97 11.38 3.78
CA LEU A 60 55.61 12.18 2.60
C LEU A 60 56.81 12.33 1.67
N LYS A 61 56.59 12.08 0.37
CA LYS A 61 57.40 12.46 -0.81
C LYS A 61 56.60 12.06 -2.06
N GLY A 62 56.55 12.81 -3.15
CA GLY A 62 57.02 14.18 -3.40
C GLY A 62 56.75 14.53 -4.88
N PHE A 63 56.16 15.70 -5.18
CA PHE A 63 55.85 16.10 -6.55
C PHE A 63 57.09 16.63 -7.29
N SER A 64 57.19 16.34 -8.58
CA SER A 64 58.11 17.01 -9.51
C SER A 64 57.42 17.25 -10.86
N TYR A 65 57.88 18.26 -11.58
CA TYR A 65 57.42 18.67 -12.92
C TYR A 65 58.40 18.10 -13.97
N GLU A 66 57.93 17.74 -15.17
CA GLU A 66 58.47 18.29 -16.44
C GLU A 66 57.74 17.87 -17.75
N ARG A 67 57.60 18.88 -18.64
CA ARG A 67 57.64 18.90 -20.12
C ARG A 67 57.05 17.74 -20.99
N VAL A 68 55.86 18.03 -21.52
CA VAL A 68 55.52 18.18 -22.97
C VAL A 68 56.59 17.81 -24.02
N PRO A 69 56.18 17.08 -25.08
CA PRO A 69 56.44 17.52 -26.47
C PRO A 69 55.14 17.79 -27.26
N ALA A 70 55.19 18.64 -28.30
CA ALA A 70 54.01 19.08 -29.05
C ALA A 70 54.24 19.20 -30.57
N VAL A 71 53.28 18.69 -31.35
CA VAL A 71 53.10 18.93 -32.80
C VAL A 71 51.58 18.86 -33.10
N GLY A 72 50.96 19.73 -33.91
CA GLY A 72 51.47 20.94 -34.56
C GLY A 72 50.95 21.12 -36.00
N ARG A 73 49.80 21.78 -36.19
CA ARG A 73 49.43 22.42 -37.47
C ARG A 73 48.40 23.55 -37.26
N ARG A 74 48.27 24.46 -38.24
CA ARG A 74 47.64 25.80 -38.11
C ARG A 74 46.47 26.01 -39.09
N LEU A 75 45.68 27.07 -38.84
CA LEU A 75 45.16 28.13 -39.77
C LEU A 75 43.77 28.61 -39.27
N ALA A 76 43.31 29.86 -39.43
CA ALA A 76 43.95 31.19 -39.47
C ALA A 76 42.87 32.29 -39.21
N TRP A 77 43.27 33.49 -38.77
CA TRP A 77 42.35 34.59 -38.38
C TRP A 77 41.93 35.53 -39.51
N ARG A 78 40.81 36.24 -39.33
CA ARG A 78 40.57 37.64 -39.80
C ARG A 78 39.39 38.30 -39.06
N GLU A 79 39.51 39.60 -38.78
CA GLU A 79 38.45 40.52 -38.29
C GLU A 79 38.07 41.51 -39.45
N PRO A 80 37.45 42.71 -39.23
CA PRO A 80 36.47 43.19 -38.23
C PRO A 80 35.27 43.95 -38.89
N CYS A 81 34.26 44.43 -38.11
CA CYS A 81 33.70 45.81 -38.23
C CYS A 81 32.59 46.20 -37.23
N ARG A 82 32.31 47.51 -37.13
CA ARG A 82 31.17 48.16 -36.42
C ARG A 82 30.34 49.02 -37.40
N VAL A 83 29.03 49.19 -37.14
CA VAL A 83 28.24 50.44 -37.41
C VAL A 83 27.13 50.59 -36.33
N LYS A 84 26.54 51.79 -36.16
CA LYS A 84 25.41 52.14 -35.25
C LYS A 84 24.29 52.89 -36.01
N TRP A 85 23.13 53.06 -35.35
CA TRP A 85 21.97 53.93 -35.71
C TRP A 85 21.04 53.38 -36.83
N GLY A 86 19.74 53.70 -36.87
CA GLY A 86 18.91 54.45 -35.91
C GLY A 86 17.43 54.62 -36.32
N GLU A 87 16.63 55.19 -35.40
CA GLU A 87 15.34 55.91 -35.56
C GLU A 87 14.07 55.27 -36.23
N ARG A 88 13.12 54.87 -35.35
CA ARG A 88 11.75 55.42 -35.15
C ARG A 88 10.77 55.72 -36.32
N ARG A 89 9.49 55.37 -36.06
CA ARG A 89 8.20 55.82 -36.68
C ARG A 89 7.86 55.26 -38.09
N ARG A 90 6.60 55.25 -38.55
CA ARG A 90 5.24 54.99 -37.97
C ARG A 90 4.23 54.98 -39.16
N GLU A 91 2.95 54.71 -38.89
CA GLU A 91 1.79 54.86 -39.80
C GLU A 91 1.61 53.78 -40.88
N GLU A 92 0.40 53.51 -41.40
CA GLU A 92 -0.95 53.36 -40.79
C GLU A 92 -1.92 52.86 -41.88
N LYS A 93 -2.84 51.93 -41.56
CA LYS A 93 -4.18 51.75 -42.21
C LYS A 93 -4.25 51.41 -43.73
N ALA A 94 -5.35 50.88 -44.28
CA ALA A 94 -6.38 50.00 -43.71
C ALA A 94 -7.24 49.30 -44.80
N GLY A 95 -7.58 48.02 -44.59
CA GLY A 95 -8.75 47.35 -45.19
C GLY A 95 -8.70 47.02 -46.69
N LYS A 96 -9.77 46.50 -47.32
CA LYS A 96 -11.02 45.92 -46.76
C LYS A 96 -11.76 45.11 -47.84
N ARG A 97 -12.30 43.92 -47.50
CA ARG A 97 -13.19 43.05 -48.33
C ARG A 97 -12.47 42.41 -49.55
N GLY A 98 -12.91 41.28 -50.12
CA GLY A 98 -13.96 40.33 -49.74
C GLY A 98 -14.51 39.52 -50.95
N LEU A 99 -15.20 38.39 -50.71
CA LEU A 99 -15.91 37.54 -51.70
C LEU A 99 -15.01 36.79 -52.73
N HIS A 100 -15.44 35.74 -53.45
CA HIS A 100 -16.28 34.56 -53.12
C HIS A 100 -16.24 33.54 -54.29
N LYS A 101 -15.98 32.23 -54.03
CA LYS A 101 -16.32 31.07 -54.91
C LYS A 101 -15.69 31.05 -56.33
N ALA A 102 -15.79 29.99 -57.16
CA ALA A 102 -15.65 28.53 -56.96
C ALA A 102 -15.57 27.83 -58.36
N ASN A 103 -15.10 26.57 -58.43
CA ASN A 103 -15.28 25.61 -59.55
C ASN A 103 -14.57 25.93 -60.91
N SER A 104 -14.28 24.99 -61.84
CA SER A 104 -14.13 23.51 -61.81
C SER A 104 -13.64 22.95 -63.18
N VAL A 105 -13.03 21.74 -63.20
CA VAL A 105 -13.23 20.58 -64.15
C VAL A 105 -13.41 20.83 -65.67
N THR A 106 -12.73 20.20 -66.64
CA THR A 106 -11.50 19.36 -66.82
C THR A 106 -11.13 19.40 -68.34
N THR A 107 -10.06 18.76 -68.88
CA THR A 107 -10.08 17.41 -69.51
C THR A 107 -8.73 17.03 -70.15
N ASP A 108 -8.47 15.72 -70.33
CA ASP A 108 -7.25 15.11 -70.89
C ASP A 108 -7.13 15.10 -72.43
N ARG A 109 -5.93 14.75 -72.96
CA ARG A 109 -5.72 13.52 -73.79
C ARG A 109 -4.26 13.23 -74.21
N VAL A 110 -3.84 11.95 -74.08
CA VAL A 110 -2.91 11.17 -74.97
C VAL A 110 -1.43 11.65 -75.08
N ARG A 111 -0.40 10.99 -74.49
CA ARG A 111 0.32 9.71 -74.88
C ARG A 111 1.01 9.79 -76.26
N HIS A 112 2.23 9.31 -76.56
CA HIS A 112 3.35 8.53 -75.95
C HIS A 112 4.65 8.89 -76.78
N PRO A 113 5.88 8.32 -76.60
CA PRO A 113 6.38 7.23 -75.75
C PRO A 113 7.53 7.65 -74.77
N SER A 114 8.61 6.86 -74.63
CA SER A 114 9.39 6.72 -73.37
C SER A 114 10.93 6.70 -73.53
N LEU A 115 11.64 6.57 -72.38
CA LEU A 115 13.09 6.53 -72.12
C LEU A 115 13.74 7.94 -71.97
N SER A 116 14.59 8.23 -70.97
CA SER A 116 15.08 7.44 -69.82
C SER A 116 15.40 8.35 -68.61
N SER A 117 15.33 7.81 -67.38
CA SER A 117 15.40 8.60 -66.13
C SER A 117 16.81 8.99 -65.67
N PRO A 118 16.99 10.23 -65.16
CA PRO A 118 17.91 10.54 -64.08
C PRO A 118 17.16 10.75 -62.74
N GLN A 119 17.88 10.67 -61.62
CA GLN A 119 17.33 10.75 -60.26
C GLN A 119 17.09 12.21 -59.82
N LEU A 120 16.03 12.45 -59.05
CA LEU A 120 15.78 13.71 -58.35
C LEU A 120 16.02 13.54 -56.85
N LEU A 121 16.85 14.41 -56.26
CA LEU A 121 17.07 14.44 -54.81
C LEU A 121 15.87 15.07 -54.11
N THR A 122 15.21 14.32 -53.23
CA THR A 122 14.23 14.87 -52.27
C THR A 122 14.96 15.33 -51.01
N CYS A 123 15.01 16.64 -50.77
CA CYS A 123 15.58 17.20 -49.55
C CYS A 123 14.65 16.92 -48.35
N SER A 124 14.96 15.88 -47.57
CA SER A 124 14.22 15.55 -46.36
C SER A 124 14.53 16.55 -45.25
N THR A 125 13.56 17.40 -44.90
CA THR A 125 13.69 18.33 -43.77
C THR A 125 13.22 17.65 -42.50
N THR A 126 14.15 17.02 -41.76
CA THR A 126 13.88 16.41 -40.45
C THR A 126 13.45 17.48 -39.45
N MET A 127 12.23 17.39 -38.90
CA MET A 127 11.73 18.33 -37.89
C MET A 127 12.22 17.93 -36.50
N THR A 128 13.35 18.50 -36.08
CA THR A 128 13.86 18.38 -34.72
C THR A 128 12.81 18.78 -33.68
N LEU A 129 12.59 17.95 -32.66
CA LEU A 129 11.67 18.26 -31.56
C LEU A 129 11.97 19.61 -30.90
N ALA A 130 10.91 20.31 -30.51
CA ALA A 130 10.98 21.60 -29.83
C ALA A 130 11.81 21.49 -28.54
N GLN A 131 12.89 22.26 -28.47
CA GLN A 131 13.75 22.36 -27.27
C GLN A 131 13.20 23.35 -26.24
N SER A 132 12.43 24.33 -26.71
CA SER A 132 11.71 25.33 -25.92
C SER A 132 10.35 25.64 -26.56
N PHE A 133 9.44 26.21 -25.76
CA PHE A 133 8.19 26.79 -26.21
C PHE A 133 8.16 28.28 -25.85
N LYS A 134 7.61 29.11 -26.73
CA LYS A 134 7.49 30.55 -26.50
C LYS A 134 6.21 30.87 -25.74
N LEU A 135 6.36 31.62 -24.64
CA LEU A 135 5.27 32.09 -23.79
C LEU A 135 4.64 33.38 -24.32
N LEU A 136 3.40 33.66 -23.90
CA LEU A 136 2.71 34.95 -24.16
C LEU A 136 3.46 36.17 -23.58
N SER A 137 4.26 35.97 -22.53
CA SER A 137 5.18 36.98 -21.96
C SER A 137 6.38 37.29 -22.86
N GLY A 138 6.58 36.56 -23.95
CA GLY A 138 7.72 36.68 -24.85
C GLY A 138 8.97 35.90 -24.41
N HIS A 139 9.00 35.41 -23.17
CA HIS A 139 10.02 34.48 -22.67
C HIS A 139 9.87 33.08 -23.29
N GLU A 140 10.90 32.24 -23.15
CA GLU A 140 10.87 30.84 -23.55
C GLU A 140 10.96 29.92 -22.33
N ILE A 141 10.20 28.83 -22.34
CA ILE A 141 10.23 27.75 -21.35
C ILE A 141 10.85 26.50 -22.02
N PRO A 142 11.89 25.86 -21.45
CA PRO A 142 12.43 24.62 -21.98
C PRO A 142 11.38 23.50 -22.04
N ALA A 143 11.48 22.63 -23.03
CA ALA A 143 10.48 21.58 -23.26
C ALA A 143 10.50 20.46 -22.21
N VAL A 144 11.64 20.22 -21.54
CA VAL A 144 11.82 19.21 -20.49
C VAL A 144 12.33 19.88 -19.21
N GLY A 145 11.63 19.66 -18.11
CA GLY A 145 11.99 20.20 -16.79
C GLY A 145 11.98 19.15 -15.69
N LEU A 146 12.73 19.38 -14.61
CA LEU A 146 12.75 18.48 -13.46
C LEU A 146 11.60 18.84 -12.50
N GLY A 147 10.64 17.92 -12.32
CA GLY A 147 9.64 18.02 -11.25
C GLY A 147 10.22 17.58 -9.90
N THR A 148 9.98 18.35 -8.83
CA THR A 148 10.60 18.10 -7.50
C THR A 148 9.67 17.47 -6.45
N TRP A 149 8.36 17.38 -6.73
CA TRP A 149 7.32 16.80 -5.87
C TRP A 149 7.62 15.34 -5.44
N GLN A 150 7.27 14.97 -4.20
CA GLN A 150 7.42 13.62 -3.62
C GLN A 150 8.85 13.01 -3.68
N SER A 151 9.87 13.85 -3.72
CA SER A 151 11.20 13.50 -3.21
C SER A 151 11.15 13.37 -1.68
N LYS A 152 12.01 12.52 -1.11
CA LYS A 152 12.23 12.52 0.34
C LYS A 152 13.06 13.75 0.73
N PRO A 153 13.01 14.21 1.99
CA PRO A 153 13.91 15.24 2.48
C PRO A 153 15.37 14.87 2.23
N ASN A 154 16.17 15.86 1.84
CA ASN A 154 17.59 15.79 1.44
C ASN A 154 17.87 15.12 0.07
N GLU A 155 16.86 14.64 -0.67
CA GLU A 155 17.05 14.12 -2.04
C GLU A 155 17.02 15.24 -3.11
N VAL A 156 16.32 16.35 -2.86
CA VAL A 156 15.94 17.33 -3.90
C VAL A 156 17.14 18.14 -4.36
N LYS A 157 17.95 18.61 -3.42
CA LYS A 157 19.17 19.39 -3.68
C LYS A 157 20.08 18.70 -4.70
N ASN A 158 20.37 17.43 -4.45
CA ASN A 158 21.27 16.62 -5.28
C ASN A 158 20.66 16.35 -6.66
N ALA A 159 19.34 16.11 -6.72
CA ALA A 159 18.63 15.91 -7.98
C ALA A 159 18.62 17.17 -8.87
N VAL A 160 18.38 18.35 -8.28
CA VAL A 160 18.42 19.66 -8.96
C VAL A 160 19.84 19.99 -9.41
N GLU A 161 20.84 19.83 -8.53
CA GLU A 161 22.25 20.04 -8.86
C GLU A 161 22.68 19.16 -10.04
N HIS A 162 22.37 17.87 -9.99
CA HIS A 162 22.71 16.92 -11.05
C HIS A 162 21.98 17.23 -12.36
N ALA A 163 20.66 17.46 -12.34
CA ALA A 163 19.90 17.80 -13.55
C ALA A 163 20.45 19.03 -14.28
N LEU A 164 20.79 20.09 -13.54
CA LEU A 164 21.37 21.31 -14.11
C LEU A 164 22.77 21.06 -14.70
N LYS A 165 23.58 20.18 -14.10
CA LYS A 165 24.88 19.75 -14.65
C LYS A 165 24.72 18.87 -15.89
N SER A 166 23.72 17.98 -15.93
CA SER A 166 23.39 17.11 -17.07
C SER A 166 22.65 17.82 -18.22
N GLY A 167 22.33 19.11 -18.07
CA GLY A 167 21.86 19.97 -19.17
C GLY A 167 20.46 20.57 -19.00
N TYR A 168 19.67 20.17 -18.00
CA TYR A 168 18.35 20.75 -17.75
C TYR A 168 18.45 22.26 -17.55
N ARG A 169 17.48 23.01 -18.08
CA ARG A 169 17.33 24.45 -17.83
C ARG A 169 15.94 24.81 -17.31
N HIS A 170 15.13 23.84 -16.90
CA HIS A 170 13.83 24.07 -16.25
C HIS A 170 13.73 23.23 -14.97
N ILE A 171 13.41 23.88 -13.85
CA ILE A 171 13.13 23.25 -12.56
C ILE A 171 11.72 23.67 -12.11
N ASP A 172 10.90 22.70 -11.69
CA ASP A 172 9.55 22.92 -11.20
C ASP A 172 9.43 22.62 -9.69
N ALA A 173 9.00 23.64 -8.94
CA ALA A 173 8.77 23.65 -7.51
C ALA A 173 7.36 24.17 -7.17
N ALA A 174 7.03 24.24 -5.89
CA ALA A 174 5.85 24.89 -5.34
C ALA A 174 5.98 24.98 -3.81
N ALA A 175 5.39 25.99 -3.18
CA ALA A 175 5.41 26.14 -1.72
C ALA A 175 4.92 24.87 -0.97
N VAL A 176 3.84 24.21 -1.43
CA VAL A 176 3.30 22.97 -0.83
C VAL A 176 4.16 21.72 -1.03
N TYR A 177 5.20 21.78 -1.86
CA TYR A 177 6.17 20.69 -1.92
C TYR A 177 7.08 20.71 -0.68
N ASP A 178 7.08 21.85 0.04
CA ASP A 178 7.77 22.09 1.31
C ASP A 178 9.24 21.64 1.25
N ASN A 179 9.86 21.93 0.10
CA ASN A 179 11.23 21.58 -0.27
C ASN A 179 11.92 22.66 -1.14
N GLU A 180 11.30 23.83 -1.32
CA GLU A 180 11.84 24.92 -2.17
C GLU A 180 13.23 25.37 -1.70
N LYS A 181 13.51 25.26 -0.40
CA LYS A 181 14.83 25.49 0.19
C LYS A 181 15.91 24.55 -0.36
N GLU A 182 15.61 23.24 -0.48
CA GLU A 182 16.52 22.29 -1.11
C GLU A 182 16.69 22.58 -2.60
N VAL A 183 15.64 23.04 -3.28
CA VAL A 183 15.73 23.49 -4.67
C VAL A 183 16.71 24.66 -4.78
N GLY A 184 16.58 25.71 -3.96
CA GLY A 184 17.50 26.85 -3.94
C GLY A 184 18.95 26.46 -3.65
N GLU A 185 19.17 25.53 -2.72
CA GLU A 185 20.50 24.95 -2.47
C GLU A 185 21.04 24.20 -3.69
N GLY A 186 20.20 23.45 -4.41
CA GLY A 186 20.57 22.73 -5.64
C GLY A 186 20.85 23.66 -6.83
N LEU A 187 20.05 24.73 -7.01
CA LEU A 187 20.32 25.79 -8.00
C LEU A 187 21.73 26.35 -7.80
N LYS A 188 22.07 26.70 -6.55
CA LYS A 188 23.35 27.28 -6.15
C LYS A 188 24.51 26.29 -6.28
N ALA A 189 24.33 25.04 -5.89
CA ALA A 189 25.36 23.99 -5.98
C ALA A 189 25.66 23.53 -7.42
N SER A 190 24.72 23.75 -8.36
CA SER A 190 24.92 23.42 -9.77
C SER A 190 26.07 24.20 -10.43
N GLY A 191 26.33 25.43 -9.97
CA GLY A 191 27.21 26.39 -10.63
C GLY A 191 26.65 27.02 -11.91
N VAL A 192 25.45 26.64 -12.35
CA VAL A 192 24.78 27.24 -13.52
C VAL A 192 24.25 28.63 -13.15
N PRO A 193 24.49 29.70 -13.95
CA PRO A 193 24.03 31.03 -13.61
C PRO A 193 22.49 31.09 -13.54
N ARG A 194 21.95 31.62 -12.44
CA ARG A 194 20.50 31.70 -12.18
C ARG A 194 19.68 32.25 -13.37
N LYS A 195 20.22 33.23 -14.11
CA LYS A 195 19.61 33.85 -15.30
C LYS A 195 19.35 32.89 -16.48
N ASP A 196 20.09 31.78 -16.53
CA ASP A 196 20.05 30.79 -17.61
C ASP A 196 19.17 29.58 -17.23
N ILE A 197 18.66 29.54 -16.00
CA ILE A 197 17.72 28.54 -15.48
C ILE A 197 16.31 29.15 -15.49
N PHE A 198 15.32 28.40 -15.96
CA PHE A 198 13.91 28.70 -15.83
C PHE A 198 13.37 28.04 -14.54
N VAL A 199 12.98 28.83 -13.54
CA VAL A 199 12.42 28.33 -12.27
C VAL A 199 10.91 28.58 -12.22
N THR A 200 10.14 27.51 -12.02
CA THR A 200 8.69 27.56 -11.80
C THR A 200 8.38 27.34 -10.32
N SER A 201 7.52 28.18 -9.74
CA SER A 201 6.86 27.91 -8.45
C SER A 201 5.36 28.21 -8.53
N LYS A 202 4.61 27.93 -7.45
CA LYS A 202 3.14 27.96 -7.42
C LYS A 202 2.61 28.50 -6.11
N LEU A 203 1.79 29.55 -6.20
CA LEU A 203 1.02 30.12 -5.11
C LEU A 203 0.07 29.07 -4.52
N TRP A 204 0.22 28.78 -3.23
CA TRP A 204 -0.60 27.78 -2.57
C TRP A 204 -1.97 28.31 -2.15
N ASN A 205 -2.95 27.41 -2.08
CA ASN A 205 -4.38 27.68 -1.91
C ASN A 205 -4.73 28.55 -0.68
N THR A 206 -3.89 28.56 0.36
CA THR A 206 -4.06 29.44 1.54
C THR A 206 -3.74 30.91 1.30
N HIS A 207 -3.16 31.29 0.16
CA HIS A 207 -2.65 32.65 -0.10
C HIS A 207 -3.33 33.31 -1.32
N HIS A 208 -4.61 33.01 -1.57
CA HIS A 208 -5.34 33.55 -2.71
C HIS A 208 -5.83 34.99 -2.54
N LYS A 209 -5.98 35.49 -1.29
CA LYS A 209 -6.36 36.87 -1.02
C LYS A 209 -5.26 37.82 -1.48
N ALA A 210 -5.63 38.98 -2.04
CA ALA A 210 -4.68 39.89 -2.70
C ALA A 210 -3.53 40.35 -1.78
N GLU A 211 -3.81 40.53 -0.49
CA GLU A 211 -2.86 40.88 0.57
C GLU A 211 -1.86 39.76 0.92
N ASP A 212 -2.19 38.50 0.62
CA ASP A 212 -1.36 37.32 0.96
C ASP A 212 -0.39 36.92 -0.16
N VAL A 213 -0.68 37.29 -1.43
CA VAL A 213 0.06 36.80 -2.61
C VAL A 213 1.53 37.23 -2.61
N GLU A 214 1.84 38.47 -2.21
CA GLU A 214 3.21 38.98 -2.17
C GLU A 214 4.02 38.33 -1.05
N THR A 215 3.44 38.16 0.13
CA THR A 215 4.04 37.46 1.27
C THR A 215 4.38 36.01 0.91
N ALA A 216 3.48 35.31 0.22
CA ALA A 216 3.73 33.96 -0.27
C ALA A 216 4.90 33.88 -1.25
N LEU A 217 4.95 34.82 -2.21
CA LEU A 217 6.06 34.86 -3.16
C LEU A 217 7.39 35.18 -2.48
N ASP A 218 7.42 36.11 -1.51
CA ASP A 218 8.66 36.50 -0.85
C ASP A 218 9.24 35.36 0.04
N ILE A 219 8.38 34.50 0.60
CA ILE A 219 8.79 33.23 1.22
C ILE A 219 9.41 32.29 0.17
N THR A 220 8.71 32.04 -0.94
CA THR A 220 9.21 31.21 -2.05
C THR A 220 10.54 31.72 -2.62
N LEU A 221 10.72 33.03 -2.78
CA LEU A 221 11.96 33.65 -3.25
C LEU A 221 13.12 33.50 -2.25
N SER A 222 12.83 33.66 -0.95
CA SER A 222 13.78 33.41 0.14
C SER A 222 14.28 31.96 0.14
N ASP A 223 13.37 30.98 0.09
CA ASP A 223 13.71 29.56 0.10
C ASP A 223 14.45 29.14 -1.19
N LEU A 224 13.97 29.55 -2.36
CA LEU A 224 14.65 29.33 -3.63
C LEU A 224 15.98 30.12 -3.77
N GLN A 225 16.31 30.99 -2.82
CA GLN A 225 17.53 31.82 -2.78
C GLN A 225 17.73 32.65 -4.06
N THR A 226 16.68 33.32 -4.53
CA THR A 226 16.64 34.07 -5.80
C THR A 226 15.72 35.28 -5.73
N ASP A 227 16.07 36.38 -6.40
CA ASP A 227 15.29 37.64 -6.38
C ASP A 227 14.02 37.61 -7.26
N TYR A 228 13.89 36.60 -8.12
CA TYR A 228 12.72 36.39 -9.00
C TYR A 228 12.50 34.92 -9.35
N VAL A 229 11.28 34.59 -9.81
CA VAL A 229 10.93 33.34 -10.52
C VAL A 229 10.57 33.60 -11.99
N ASP A 230 10.79 32.62 -12.86
CA ASP A 230 10.52 32.72 -14.29
C ASP A 230 9.05 32.48 -14.62
N LEU A 231 8.41 31.63 -13.82
CA LEU A 231 6.99 31.33 -13.87
C LEU A 231 6.42 31.18 -12.46
N TYR A 232 5.32 31.88 -12.18
CA TYR A 232 4.53 31.69 -10.96
C TYR A 232 3.09 31.32 -11.33
N LEU A 233 2.57 30.24 -10.74
CA LEU A 233 1.26 29.68 -11.06
C LEU A 233 0.28 29.79 -9.87
N ILE A 234 -1.00 30.02 -10.14
CA ILE A 234 -2.06 29.62 -9.18
C ILE A 234 -2.10 28.09 -9.15
N HIS A 235 -1.87 27.44 -7.99
CA HIS A 235 -1.68 25.99 -7.93
C HIS A 235 -2.97 25.19 -8.20
N TRP A 236 -4.11 25.68 -7.70
CA TRP A 236 -5.43 25.10 -7.96
C TRP A 236 -6.49 26.21 -8.03
N PRO A 237 -7.60 26.03 -8.77
CA PRO A 237 -8.74 26.95 -8.75
C PRO A 237 -9.64 26.71 -7.51
N VAL A 238 -9.06 26.77 -6.31
CA VAL A 238 -9.78 26.66 -5.02
C VAL A 238 -8.96 27.31 -3.90
N SER A 239 -9.62 28.10 -3.06
CA SER A 239 -8.99 28.94 -2.02
C SER A 239 -9.26 28.37 -0.63
N PHE A 240 -8.29 28.47 0.28
CA PHE A 240 -8.42 28.01 1.68
C PHE A 240 -8.28 29.19 2.66
N ASN A 241 -8.96 29.10 3.80
CA ASN A 241 -8.93 30.12 4.84
C ASN A 241 -7.56 30.17 5.55
N LYS A 242 -6.78 31.23 5.30
CA LYS A 242 -5.46 31.38 5.91
C LYS A 242 -5.54 31.48 7.43
N LYS A 243 -4.83 30.58 8.12
CA LYS A 243 -4.58 30.64 9.56
C LYS A 243 -3.24 31.32 9.87
N ASP A 244 -2.21 30.93 9.12
CA ASP A 244 -0.82 31.37 9.22
C ASP A 244 -0.08 30.98 7.91
N ASP A 245 1.17 31.41 7.72
CA ASP A 245 1.93 31.15 6.49
C ASP A 245 2.47 29.71 6.34
N ALA A 246 2.45 28.91 7.41
CA ALA A 246 3.02 27.55 7.43
C ALA A 246 1.95 26.45 7.22
N THR A 247 0.74 26.65 7.76
CA THR A 247 -0.39 25.72 7.68
C THR A 247 -0.83 25.53 6.22
N ARG A 248 -0.53 24.37 5.62
CA ARG A 248 -0.91 24.06 4.22
C ARG A 248 -2.37 23.63 4.06
N PHE A 249 -2.95 22.96 5.04
CA PHE A 249 -4.33 22.45 5.00
C PHE A 249 -5.08 22.89 6.27
N PRO A 250 -5.58 24.13 6.34
CA PRO A 250 -6.37 24.60 7.48
C PRO A 250 -7.69 23.83 7.56
N LEU A 251 -8.16 23.53 8.78
CA LEU A 251 -9.41 22.79 9.02
C LEU A 251 -10.50 23.73 9.55
N HIS A 252 -11.72 23.62 9.02
CA HIS A 252 -12.83 24.48 9.44
C HIS A 252 -13.33 24.07 10.84
N PRO A 253 -13.46 25.00 11.81
CA PRO A 253 -13.60 24.68 13.24
C PRO A 253 -14.89 23.94 13.64
N VAL A 254 -15.91 23.88 12.78
CA VAL A 254 -17.17 23.15 13.04
C VAL A 254 -17.29 21.87 12.24
N THR A 255 -16.60 21.76 11.10
CA THR A 255 -16.79 20.65 10.15
C THR A 255 -15.54 19.83 9.88
N GLU A 256 -14.37 20.20 10.42
CA GLU A 256 -13.09 19.45 10.40
C GLU A 256 -12.55 19.06 9.00
N ALA A 257 -13.28 19.42 7.93
CA ALA A 257 -12.83 19.39 6.54
C ALA A 257 -11.84 20.54 6.29
N VAL A 258 -11.18 20.54 5.12
CA VAL A 258 -10.38 21.69 4.71
C VAL A 258 -11.27 22.94 4.67
N ASP A 259 -10.79 24.04 5.25
CA ASP A 259 -11.52 25.30 5.34
C ASP A 259 -11.52 26.03 4.00
N VAL A 260 -12.34 25.54 3.06
CA VAL A 260 -12.48 26.09 1.70
C VAL A 260 -13.33 27.35 1.73
N ILE A 261 -12.79 28.43 1.18
CA ILE A 261 -13.46 29.72 1.03
C ILE A 261 -13.56 30.09 -0.45
N ASP A 262 -14.55 30.92 -0.79
CA ASP A 262 -14.57 31.56 -2.10
C ASP A 262 -13.69 32.82 -2.06
N VAL A 263 -12.79 32.94 -3.04
CA VAL A 263 -12.00 34.14 -3.34
C VAL A 263 -11.95 34.23 -4.86
N PRO A 264 -12.53 35.28 -5.48
CA PRO A 264 -12.56 35.39 -6.94
C PRO A 264 -11.15 35.35 -7.53
N VAL A 265 -10.89 34.41 -8.43
CA VAL A 265 -9.55 34.16 -9.02
C VAL A 265 -8.91 35.43 -9.61
N ILE A 266 -9.73 36.36 -10.10
CA ILE A 266 -9.28 37.65 -10.64
C ILE A 266 -8.62 38.58 -9.59
N GLU A 267 -8.93 38.43 -8.30
CA GLU A 267 -8.29 39.19 -7.22
C GLU A 267 -6.88 38.65 -6.97
N THR A 268 -6.74 37.33 -6.84
CA THR A 268 -5.46 36.62 -6.82
C THR A 268 -4.61 36.99 -8.04
N TRP A 269 -5.22 36.99 -9.23
CA TRP A 269 -4.54 37.28 -10.49
C TRP A 269 -4.00 38.71 -10.55
N LYS A 270 -4.80 39.72 -10.17
CA LYS A 270 -4.36 41.13 -10.15
C LYS A 270 -3.19 41.37 -9.20
N ALA A 271 -3.13 40.65 -8.07
CA ALA A 271 -1.97 40.69 -7.19
C ALA A 271 -0.73 40.06 -7.85
N MET A 272 -0.88 38.93 -8.55
CA MET A 272 0.22 38.33 -9.36
C MET A 272 0.67 39.25 -10.51
N GLU A 273 -0.23 39.96 -11.17
CA GLU A 273 0.08 40.97 -12.20
C GLU A 273 0.90 42.14 -11.64
N ALA A 274 0.59 42.59 -10.42
CA ALA A 274 1.39 43.59 -9.72
C ALA A 274 2.81 43.08 -9.40
N LEU A 275 2.98 41.79 -9.10
CA LEU A 275 4.29 41.17 -8.84
C LEU A 275 5.13 40.99 -10.11
N VAL A 276 4.51 40.79 -11.28
CA VAL A 276 5.19 40.91 -12.59
C VAL A 276 5.66 42.35 -12.82
N LYS A 277 4.79 43.34 -12.57
CA LYS A 277 5.14 44.77 -12.70
C LYS A 277 6.24 45.22 -11.72
N LYS A 278 6.39 44.55 -10.58
CA LYS A 278 7.50 44.70 -9.62
C LYS A 278 8.79 43.96 -10.02
N GLY A 279 8.76 43.13 -11.06
CA GLY A 279 9.92 42.36 -11.54
C GLY A 279 10.24 41.09 -10.74
N LYS A 280 9.46 40.76 -9.70
CA LYS A 280 9.62 39.52 -8.90
C LYS A 280 9.21 38.25 -9.67
N ILE A 281 8.44 38.40 -10.74
CA ILE A 281 7.97 37.32 -11.62
C ILE A 281 8.18 37.72 -13.09
N ARG A 282 8.68 36.84 -13.94
CA ARG A 282 8.76 37.06 -15.40
C ARG A 282 7.47 36.69 -16.15
N SER A 283 6.84 35.57 -15.80
CA SER A 283 5.62 35.06 -16.42
C SER A 283 4.64 34.55 -15.36
N ILE A 284 3.34 34.74 -15.58
CA ILE A 284 2.29 34.18 -14.71
C ILE A 284 1.39 33.21 -15.47
N GLY A 285 0.87 32.21 -14.77
CA GLY A 285 0.02 31.16 -15.33
C GLY A 285 -0.86 30.52 -14.27
N VAL A 286 -1.51 29.43 -14.65
CA VAL A 286 -2.41 28.67 -13.80
C VAL A 286 -2.02 27.18 -13.79
N SER A 287 -2.54 26.44 -12.82
CA SER A 287 -2.39 25.00 -12.72
C SER A 287 -3.73 24.37 -12.36
N ASN A 288 -4.08 23.26 -13.00
CA ASN A 288 -5.34 22.54 -12.82
C ASN A 288 -6.61 23.32 -13.21
N PHE A 289 -6.50 24.25 -14.16
CA PHE A 289 -7.66 24.98 -14.67
C PHE A 289 -8.27 24.25 -15.88
N THR A 290 -9.59 24.17 -15.91
CA THR A 290 -10.36 23.80 -17.12
C THR A 290 -10.36 24.96 -18.12
N ARG A 291 -10.80 24.70 -19.35
CA ARG A 291 -10.93 25.72 -20.40
C ARG A 291 -11.78 26.90 -19.92
N GLU A 292 -12.93 26.63 -19.33
CA GLU A 292 -13.95 27.60 -18.92
C GLU A 292 -13.40 28.54 -17.83
N LYS A 293 -12.61 27.98 -16.90
CA LYS A 293 -11.94 28.75 -15.84
C LYS A 293 -10.83 29.66 -16.39
N ILE A 294 -10.20 29.29 -17.52
CA ILE A 294 -9.25 30.18 -18.22
C ILE A 294 -10.02 31.21 -19.05
N GLU A 295 -11.11 30.85 -19.74
CA GLU A 295 -11.91 31.80 -20.53
C GLU A 295 -12.54 32.90 -19.64
N ASP A 296 -13.07 32.57 -18.46
CA ASP A 296 -13.56 33.57 -17.48
C ASP A 296 -12.46 34.52 -16.97
N LEU A 297 -11.26 33.99 -16.73
CA LEU A 297 -10.10 34.80 -16.34
C LEU A 297 -9.56 35.64 -17.51
N TRP A 298 -9.62 35.10 -18.73
CA TRP A 298 -9.03 35.69 -19.93
C TRP A 298 -9.62 37.06 -20.25
N ASP A 299 -10.93 37.23 -20.12
CA ASP A 299 -11.58 38.52 -20.41
C ASP A 299 -11.31 39.59 -19.35
N LYS A 300 -10.87 39.19 -18.15
CA LYS A 300 -10.66 40.06 -16.98
C LYS A 300 -9.19 40.42 -16.73
N ALA A 301 -8.26 39.56 -17.15
CA ALA A 301 -6.82 39.71 -16.96
C ALA A 301 -6.20 40.78 -17.88
N GLU A 302 -5.23 41.55 -17.37
CA GLU A 302 -4.38 42.44 -18.17
C GLU A 302 -3.25 41.62 -18.84
N ILE A 303 -2.56 40.81 -18.04
CA ILE A 303 -1.54 39.85 -18.48
C ILE A 303 -2.22 38.50 -18.63
N LYS A 304 -2.32 37.98 -19.86
CA LYS A 304 -3.00 36.69 -20.10
C LYS A 304 -2.17 35.51 -19.53
N PRO A 305 -2.81 34.45 -19.00
CA PRO A 305 -2.09 33.29 -18.48
C PRO A 305 -1.17 32.66 -19.52
N ALA A 306 0.13 32.65 -19.28
CA ALA A 306 1.13 32.16 -20.24
C ALA A 306 1.22 30.62 -20.27
N VAL A 307 0.84 29.97 -19.17
CA VAL A 307 0.92 28.51 -18.97
C VAL A 307 -0.33 27.99 -18.27
N ASN A 308 -0.79 26.80 -18.65
CA ASN A 308 -1.65 25.94 -17.82
C ASN A 308 -0.90 24.64 -17.50
N GLN A 309 -0.57 24.41 -16.23
CA GLN A 309 0.08 23.17 -15.78
C GLN A 309 -1.00 22.14 -15.38
N ILE A 310 -1.01 20.97 -16.00
CA ILE A 310 -2.07 19.96 -15.83
C ILE A 310 -1.50 18.54 -15.78
N GLU A 311 -2.25 17.61 -15.18
CA GLU A 311 -1.96 16.18 -15.32
C GLU A 311 -2.19 15.76 -16.78
N ALA A 312 -1.15 15.27 -17.45
CA ALA A 312 -1.26 14.78 -18.82
C ALA A 312 -0.24 13.67 -19.09
N HIS A 313 -0.75 12.51 -19.52
CA HIS A 313 -0.02 11.26 -19.74
C HIS A 313 -0.82 10.36 -20.70
N PRO A 314 -0.33 9.20 -21.18
CA PRO A 314 -1.04 8.40 -22.18
C PRO A 314 -2.50 8.07 -21.85
N TYR A 315 -2.84 7.80 -20.58
CA TYR A 315 -4.23 7.52 -20.15
C TYR A 315 -5.14 8.74 -19.93
N LEU A 316 -4.61 9.96 -20.03
CA LEU A 316 -5.36 11.22 -19.85
C LEU A 316 -4.71 12.29 -20.72
N GLN A 317 -5.16 12.43 -21.95
CA GLN A 317 -4.44 13.24 -22.94
C GLN A 317 -4.98 14.66 -23.03
N GLN A 318 -6.24 14.89 -22.66
CA GLN A 318 -6.94 16.18 -22.69
C GLN A 318 -6.80 16.92 -24.05
N PRO A 319 -7.07 16.26 -25.20
CA PRO A 319 -6.73 16.77 -26.53
C PRO A 319 -7.42 18.09 -26.88
N ASP A 320 -8.70 18.26 -26.50
CA ASP A 320 -9.46 19.48 -26.79
C ASP A 320 -8.91 20.69 -26.03
N LEU A 321 -8.54 20.51 -24.76
CA LEU A 321 -7.90 21.53 -23.94
C LEU A 321 -6.51 21.90 -24.50
N LEU A 322 -5.74 20.91 -24.97
CA LEU A 322 -4.42 21.14 -25.59
C LEU A 322 -4.54 21.89 -26.93
N ALA A 323 -5.51 21.54 -27.77
CA ALA A 323 -5.76 22.22 -29.04
C ALA A 323 -6.19 23.68 -28.83
N TRP A 324 -7.14 23.91 -27.92
CA TRP A 324 -7.59 25.26 -27.54
C TRP A 324 -6.47 26.09 -26.90
N SER A 325 -5.65 25.49 -26.01
CA SER A 325 -4.55 26.20 -25.37
C SER A 325 -3.51 26.67 -26.39
N LYS A 326 -3.17 25.83 -27.38
CA LYS A 326 -2.32 26.21 -28.52
C LYS A 326 -2.93 27.33 -29.37
N GLU A 327 -4.24 27.31 -29.62
CA GLU A 327 -4.93 28.41 -30.33
C GLU A 327 -4.79 29.75 -29.60
N LYS A 328 -4.87 29.74 -28.26
CA LYS A 328 -4.69 30.94 -27.41
C LYS A 328 -3.22 31.28 -27.12
N GLY A 329 -2.27 30.44 -27.54
CA GLY A 329 -0.84 30.58 -27.20
C GLY A 329 -0.50 30.27 -25.73
N VAL A 330 -1.42 29.66 -24.98
CA VAL A 330 -1.19 29.16 -23.62
C VAL A 330 -0.38 27.86 -23.73
N VAL A 331 0.83 27.84 -23.15
CA VAL A 331 1.65 26.62 -23.16
C VAL A 331 1.11 25.63 -22.12
N VAL A 332 0.90 24.38 -22.53
CA VAL A 332 0.51 23.30 -21.63
C VAL A 332 1.75 22.64 -21.05
N THR A 333 1.79 22.53 -19.71
CA THR A 333 2.86 21.84 -18.98
C THR A 333 2.32 20.58 -18.33
N ALA A 334 2.77 19.42 -18.79
CA ALA A 334 2.36 18.10 -18.31
C ALA A 334 3.10 17.72 -17.03
N TYR A 335 2.40 17.75 -15.89
CA TYR A 335 2.87 17.14 -14.65
C TYR A 335 2.41 15.68 -14.54
N SER A 336 3.15 14.90 -13.75
CA SER A 336 3.05 13.44 -13.67
C SER A 336 2.96 12.73 -15.04
N PRO A 337 3.85 13.02 -16.00
CA PRO A 337 3.75 12.51 -17.37
C PRO A 337 3.84 10.98 -17.48
N LEU A 338 4.41 10.33 -16.46
CA LEU A 338 4.50 8.87 -16.35
C LEU A 338 3.30 8.23 -15.63
N ALA A 339 2.25 9.01 -15.33
CA ALA A 339 1.09 8.62 -14.53
C ALA A 339 1.43 8.15 -13.09
N ASN A 340 2.45 8.75 -12.48
CA ASN A 340 2.74 8.53 -11.05
C ASN A 340 1.62 9.12 -10.19
N ASN A 341 1.22 8.39 -9.16
CA ASN A 341 0.09 8.74 -8.31
C ASN A 341 0.33 8.30 -6.87
N ILE A 342 -0.43 8.88 -5.93
CA ILE A 342 -0.37 8.47 -4.51
C ILE A 342 -1.23 7.24 -4.22
N TYR A 343 -2.13 6.84 -5.11
CA TYR A 343 -3.10 5.78 -4.87
C TYR A 343 -2.59 4.38 -5.24
N ASN A 344 -1.30 4.26 -5.57
CA ASN A 344 -0.62 3.06 -6.07
C ASN A 344 -1.34 2.37 -7.24
N LEU A 345 -2.09 3.14 -8.05
CA LEU A 345 -2.82 2.64 -9.21
C LEU A 345 -1.85 2.38 -10.38
N PRO A 346 -2.13 1.39 -11.26
CA PRO A 346 -1.26 1.04 -12.39
C PRO A 346 -0.92 2.24 -13.26
N ARG A 347 0.37 2.44 -13.58
CA ARG A 347 0.88 3.64 -14.26
C ARG A 347 1.05 3.40 -15.76
N ALA A 348 0.88 4.44 -16.56
CA ALA A 348 1.12 4.40 -18.01
C ALA A 348 2.56 4.02 -18.39
N VAL A 349 3.56 4.32 -17.55
CA VAL A 349 4.96 3.89 -17.78
C VAL A 349 5.17 2.39 -17.61
N ASP A 350 4.25 1.69 -16.94
CA ASP A 350 4.26 0.24 -16.75
C ASP A 350 3.29 -0.49 -17.71
N ASP A 351 2.60 0.21 -18.62
CA ASP A 351 1.66 -0.41 -19.57
C ASP A 351 2.43 -1.35 -20.54
N PRO A 352 2.00 -2.62 -20.72
CA PRO A 352 2.66 -3.55 -21.62
C PRO A 352 2.83 -3.04 -23.07
N ALA A 353 1.89 -2.25 -23.58
CA ALA A 353 2.00 -1.65 -24.91
C ALA A 353 3.09 -0.57 -24.97
N ILE A 354 3.26 0.23 -23.90
CA ILE A 354 4.38 1.18 -23.80
C ILE A 354 5.71 0.42 -23.71
N ALA A 355 5.76 -0.67 -22.92
CA ALA A 355 6.97 -1.49 -22.80
C ALA A 355 7.38 -2.15 -24.12
N GLU A 356 6.43 -2.70 -24.88
CA GLU A 356 6.67 -3.27 -26.21
C GLU A 356 7.14 -2.21 -27.22
N LEU A 357 6.47 -1.05 -27.26
CA LEU A 357 6.84 0.04 -28.17
C LEU A 357 8.23 0.61 -27.84
N ALA A 358 8.54 0.80 -26.56
CA ALA A 358 9.85 1.28 -26.13
C ALA A 358 10.95 0.28 -26.50
N LYS A 359 10.72 -1.02 -26.25
CA LYS A 359 11.60 -2.12 -26.68
C LYS A 359 11.81 -2.14 -28.20
N SER A 360 10.76 -1.92 -28.99
CA SER A 360 10.84 -1.91 -30.47
C SER A 360 11.72 -0.78 -31.03
N LEU A 361 11.93 0.29 -30.26
CA LEU A 361 12.76 1.44 -30.63
C LEU A 361 14.14 1.44 -29.93
N GLY A 362 14.44 0.45 -29.06
CA GLY A 362 15.66 0.44 -28.25
C GLY A 362 15.70 1.57 -27.20
N LYS A 363 14.55 1.90 -26.61
CA LYS A 363 14.34 3.04 -25.70
C LYS A 363 13.70 2.60 -24.38
N GLU A 364 13.80 3.43 -23.35
CA GLU A 364 13.10 3.18 -22.08
C GLU A 364 11.63 3.67 -22.12
N PRO A 365 10.69 3.01 -21.44
CA PRO A 365 9.29 3.44 -21.33
C PRO A 365 9.10 4.91 -20.92
N ALA A 366 9.92 5.40 -19.98
CA ALA A 366 9.90 6.79 -19.57
C ALA A 366 10.34 7.74 -20.70
N GLN A 367 11.47 7.44 -21.36
CA GLN A 367 12.01 8.20 -22.48
C GLN A 367 11.01 8.28 -23.65
N LEU A 368 10.27 7.20 -23.90
CA LEU A 368 9.20 7.16 -24.92
C LEU A 368 8.03 8.10 -24.57
N ILE A 369 7.49 8.03 -23.35
CA ILE A 369 6.35 8.87 -22.93
C ILE A 369 6.74 10.37 -22.85
N ILE A 370 7.95 10.67 -22.36
CA ILE A 370 8.48 12.04 -22.30
C ILE A 370 8.60 12.62 -23.71
N SER A 371 9.17 11.84 -24.64
CA SER A 371 9.32 12.24 -26.05
C SER A 371 7.97 12.43 -26.75
N TRP A 372 7.01 11.53 -26.52
CA TRP A 372 5.62 11.67 -26.99
C TRP A 372 4.96 12.96 -26.46
N SER A 373 5.21 13.33 -25.20
CA SER A 373 4.68 14.56 -24.61
C SER A 373 5.25 15.82 -25.29
N VAL A 374 6.57 15.87 -25.52
CA VAL A 374 7.22 16.97 -26.25
C VAL A 374 6.75 17.04 -27.70
N GLN A 375 6.61 15.90 -28.40
CA GLN A 375 6.12 15.84 -29.78
C GLN A 375 4.63 16.20 -29.89
N ARG A 376 3.82 15.94 -28.85
CA ARG A 376 2.47 16.49 -28.71
C ARG A 376 2.46 18.01 -28.47
N GLY A 377 3.61 18.64 -28.25
CA GLY A 377 3.74 20.07 -28.04
C GLY A 377 3.33 20.52 -26.63
N THR A 378 3.75 19.78 -25.61
CA THR A 378 3.67 20.19 -24.20
C THR A 378 5.07 20.29 -23.59
N VAL A 379 5.25 21.17 -22.62
CA VAL A 379 6.38 21.05 -21.68
C VAL A 379 6.14 19.83 -20.80
N VAL A 380 7.17 19.07 -20.45
CA VAL A 380 7.02 17.81 -19.70
C VAL A 380 7.88 17.81 -18.43
N LEU A 381 7.28 17.39 -17.31
CA LEU A 381 7.90 17.41 -15.97
C LEU A 381 8.08 16.01 -15.37
N PRO A 382 9.02 15.18 -15.88
CA PRO A 382 9.42 13.97 -15.20
C PRO A 382 10.06 14.27 -13.83
N LYS A 383 9.71 13.47 -12.82
CA LYS A 383 10.32 13.51 -11.49
C LYS A 383 11.31 12.36 -11.33
N SER A 384 12.55 12.67 -10.96
CA SER A 384 13.56 11.67 -10.58
C SER A 384 14.51 12.23 -9.52
N VAL A 385 15.08 11.35 -8.71
CA VAL A 385 16.23 11.62 -7.82
C VAL A 385 17.42 10.69 -8.15
N THR A 386 17.28 9.83 -9.15
CA THR A 386 18.29 8.88 -9.61
C THR A 386 19.04 9.48 -10.81
N PRO A 387 20.37 9.72 -10.72
CA PRO A 387 21.17 10.37 -11.77
C PRO A 387 20.94 9.83 -13.19
N SER A 388 21.12 8.54 -13.39
CA SER A 388 20.95 7.88 -14.70
C SER A 388 19.54 7.99 -15.29
N ARG A 389 18.51 8.13 -14.45
CA ARG A 389 17.13 8.40 -14.89
C ARG A 389 16.92 9.89 -15.20
N ILE A 390 17.59 10.80 -14.50
CA ILE A 390 17.55 12.25 -14.82
C ILE A 390 18.15 12.47 -16.22
N GLU A 391 19.31 11.87 -16.49
CA GLU A 391 20.01 11.90 -17.78
C GLU A 391 19.13 11.34 -18.91
N LYS A 392 18.67 10.08 -18.80
CA LYS A 392 17.82 9.45 -19.84
C LYS A 392 16.48 10.15 -20.06
N ASN A 393 15.90 10.77 -19.04
CA ASN A 393 14.68 11.58 -19.17
C ASN A 393 14.90 12.88 -19.95
N PHE A 394 16.14 13.35 -20.13
CA PHE A 394 16.47 14.54 -20.92
C PHE A 394 16.62 14.22 -22.42
N GLU A 395 16.98 12.98 -22.76
CA GLU A 395 17.21 12.51 -24.13
C GLU A 395 15.91 12.29 -24.93
N VAL A 396 15.21 13.37 -25.30
CA VAL A 396 14.02 13.29 -26.15
C VAL A 396 14.34 13.03 -27.63
N PHE A 397 13.49 12.26 -28.31
CA PHE A 397 13.66 11.85 -29.71
C PHE A 397 12.32 11.85 -30.47
N GLU A 398 12.33 12.06 -31.79
CA GLU A 398 11.09 12.02 -32.59
C GLU A 398 10.55 10.58 -32.71
N LEU A 399 9.30 10.34 -32.28
CA LEU A 399 8.64 9.04 -32.44
C LEU A 399 8.18 8.84 -33.89
N PRO A 400 8.32 7.60 -34.43
CA PRO A 400 7.60 7.20 -35.63
C PRO A 400 6.10 7.38 -35.48
N LYS A 401 5.43 7.79 -36.57
CA LYS A 401 4.00 8.13 -36.54
C LYS A 401 3.11 7.00 -36.02
N ASP A 402 3.37 5.75 -36.40
CA ASP A 402 2.55 4.63 -35.94
C ASP A 402 2.70 4.39 -34.42
N VAL A 403 3.90 4.58 -33.87
CA VAL A 403 4.16 4.51 -32.42
C VAL A 403 3.43 5.66 -31.70
N PHE A 404 3.51 6.87 -32.25
CA PHE A 404 2.81 8.05 -31.72
C PHE A 404 1.28 7.83 -31.67
N GLU A 405 0.66 7.33 -32.74
CA GLU A 405 -0.78 7.04 -32.74
C GLU A 405 -1.17 5.85 -31.85
N LYS A 406 -0.31 4.84 -31.69
CA LYS A 406 -0.55 3.75 -30.72
C LYS A 406 -0.56 4.25 -29.27
N ILE A 407 0.29 5.23 -28.93
CA ILE A 407 0.24 5.87 -27.61
C ILE A 407 -1.02 6.76 -27.50
N ASN A 408 -1.39 7.49 -28.57
CA ASN A 408 -2.63 8.26 -28.59
C ASN A 408 -3.88 7.37 -28.33
N ALA A 409 -3.89 6.13 -28.84
CA ALA A 409 -4.95 5.16 -28.60
C ALA A 409 -5.07 4.65 -27.15
N LEU A 410 -4.14 5.00 -26.25
CA LEU A 410 -4.20 4.63 -24.83
C LEU A 410 -5.03 5.59 -23.96
N ASP A 411 -5.66 6.65 -24.50
CA ASP A 411 -6.47 7.56 -23.67
C ASP A 411 -7.67 6.84 -23.05
N ARG A 412 -7.73 6.84 -21.72
CA ARG A 412 -8.81 6.26 -20.91
C ARG A 412 -9.58 7.34 -20.15
N LYS A 413 -9.25 8.63 -20.37
CA LYS A 413 -9.72 9.80 -19.60
C LYS A 413 -9.53 9.63 -18.08
N HIS A 414 -8.49 8.91 -17.67
CA HIS A 414 -8.30 8.49 -16.29
C HIS A 414 -7.34 9.43 -15.54
N ARG A 415 -7.91 10.29 -14.68
CA ARG A 415 -7.20 11.25 -13.84
C ARG A 415 -6.84 10.64 -12.49
N TYR A 416 -5.57 10.75 -12.08
CA TYR A 416 -5.13 10.26 -10.75
C TYR A 416 -5.06 11.39 -9.72
N ASN A 417 -4.78 12.62 -10.15
CA ASN A 417 -4.61 13.77 -9.26
C ASN A 417 -5.93 14.56 -9.12
N PHE A 418 -6.99 13.88 -8.68
CA PHE A 418 -8.30 14.48 -8.40
C PHE A 418 -8.49 14.72 -6.88
N PRO A 419 -8.52 15.97 -6.38
CA PRO A 419 -8.50 16.25 -4.94
C PRO A 419 -9.90 16.23 -4.28
N ALA A 420 -10.64 15.13 -4.44
CA ALA A 420 -12.03 14.98 -3.98
C ALA A 420 -12.27 15.37 -2.50
N ARG A 421 -11.26 15.17 -1.64
CA ARG A 421 -11.25 15.56 -0.21
C ARG A 421 -11.51 17.05 0.08
N LEU A 422 -11.48 17.90 -0.94
CA LEU A 422 -11.79 19.34 -0.83
C LEU A 422 -13.29 19.64 -0.98
N GLY A 423 -14.11 18.65 -1.35
CA GLY A 423 -15.57 18.82 -1.53
C GLY A 423 -15.97 19.66 -2.75
N GLN A 424 -15.03 19.99 -3.63
CA GLN A 424 -15.22 20.86 -4.78
C GLN A 424 -14.95 20.11 -6.09
N ASP A 425 -15.84 20.24 -7.08
CA ASP A 425 -15.55 19.75 -8.43
C ASP A 425 -14.63 20.74 -9.15
N ILE A 426 -13.35 20.39 -9.23
CA ILE A 426 -12.35 21.21 -9.91
C ILE A 426 -12.47 21.11 -11.43
N PHE A 427 -12.99 20.00 -11.98
CA PHE A 427 -12.87 19.66 -13.40
C PHE A 427 -14.21 19.49 -14.14
N GLY A 428 -15.35 19.37 -13.45
CA GLY A 428 -16.63 18.96 -14.03
C GLY A 428 -16.75 17.44 -14.17
N GLU A 429 -16.06 16.69 -13.31
CA GLU A 429 -15.82 15.25 -13.41
C GLU A 429 -16.41 14.45 -12.22
N SER A 430 -17.12 15.06 -11.26
CA SER A 430 -17.70 14.32 -10.12
C SER A 430 -18.98 14.94 -9.55
N ASP A 431 -19.93 14.09 -9.16
CA ASP A 431 -21.17 14.54 -8.55
C ASP A 431 -20.99 14.99 -7.08
N PRO A 432 -21.91 15.81 -6.54
CA PRO A 432 -21.80 16.33 -5.17
C PRO A 432 -21.83 15.27 -4.07
N GLU A 433 -22.46 14.11 -4.27
CA GLU A 433 -22.58 13.06 -3.26
C GLU A 433 -21.29 12.21 -3.23
N THR A 434 -20.65 11.98 -4.38
CA THR A 434 -19.28 11.42 -4.44
C THR A 434 -18.26 12.35 -3.75
N LEU A 435 -18.34 13.67 -3.99
CA LEU A 435 -17.47 14.65 -3.34
C LEU A 435 -17.69 14.71 -1.82
N LYS A 436 -18.95 14.73 -1.37
CA LYS A 436 -19.32 14.68 0.05
C LYS A 436 -18.75 13.42 0.73
N LYS A 437 -18.93 12.24 0.13
CA LYS A 437 -18.35 10.98 0.63
C LYS A 437 -16.83 11.02 0.71
N ALA A 438 -16.15 11.68 -0.22
CA ALA A 438 -14.70 11.85 -0.18
C ALA A 438 -14.24 12.78 0.96
N VAL A 439 -14.99 13.84 1.27
CA VAL A 439 -14.76 14.70 2.45
C VAL A 439 -14.99 13.93 3.75
N GLU A 440 -16.10 13.19 3.85
CA GLU A 440 -16.43 12.35 5.01
C GLU A 440 -15.36 11.28 5.25
N THR A 441 -14.96 10.56 4.20
CA THR A 441 -13.89 9.55 4.25
C THR A 441 -12.55 10.17 4.69
N TRP A 442 -12.22 11.37 4.19
CA TRP A 442 -10.98 12.05 4.57
C TRP A 442 -11.00 12.53 6.03
N ARG A 443 -12.14 13.05 6.53
CA ARG A 443 -12.33 13.38 7.96
C ARG A 443 -12.18 12.16 8.85
N CYS A 444 -12.81 11.04 8.51
CA CYS A 444 -12.65 9.79 9.26
C CYS A 444 -11.17 9.36 9.36
N ASN A 445 -10.38 9.61 8.31
CA ASN A 445 -8.95 9.33 8.30
C ASN A 445 -8.10 10.36 9.09
N LEU A 446 -8.54 11.62 9.25
CA LEU A 446 -7.87 12.60 10.11
C LEU A 446 -7.95 12.23 11.59
N ASN A 447 -9.08 11.65 12.04
CA ASN A 447 -9.30 11.30 13.45
C ASN A 447 -8.46 10.11 13.96
N PHE A 448 -7.55 9.59 13.13
CA PHE A 448 -6.51 8.63 13.51
C PHE A 448 -5.10 9.25 13.69
N ILE A 449 -4.97 10.57 13.59
CA ILE A 449 -3.69 11.30 13.73
C ILE A 449 -3.49 11.76 15.18
N GLU A 450 -2.28 11.55 15.72
CA GLU A 450 -1.94 11.92 17.09
C GLU A 450 -1.71 13.45 17.25
N PRO A 451 -2.11 14.07 18.38
CA PRO A 451 -1.95 15.51 18.59
C PRO A 451 -0.47 15.94 18.60
N GLY A 452 0.00 16.51 17.49
CA GLY A 452 1.39 16.95 17.31
C GLY A 452 2.03 16.55 15.98
N ILE A 453 1.40 15.68 15.19
CA ILE A 453 1.86 15.36 13.83
C ILE A 453 1.47 16.51 12.88
N ASP A 454 2.46 17.08 12.19
CA ASP A 454 2.28 18.12 11.19
C ASP A 454 1.52 17.57 9.95
N LEU A 455 0.54 18.32 9.45
CA LEU A 455 -0.18 18.01 8.21
C LEU A 455 0.74 18.03 6.97
N GLN A 456 1.93 18.65 7.03
CA GLN A 456 2.98 18.48 6.02
C GLN A 456 3.53 17.04 5.91
N SER A 457 3.16 16.12 6.81
CA SER A 457 3.55 14.70 6.73
C SER A 457 2.81 13.91 5.64
N PHE A 458 1.69 14.43 5.11
CA PHE A 458 0.88 13.81 4.04
C PHE A 458 1.55 13.75 2.64
N ARG A 459 2.89 13.82 2.56
CA ARG A 459 3.64 13.78 1.29
C ARG A 459 3.59 12.41 0.59
N LYS A 460 3.35 11.31 1.33
CA LYS A 460 3.20 9.95 0.78
C LYS A 460 2.32 9.04 1.65
N PRO A 461 1.28 8.36 1.10
CA PRO A 461 0.92 7.02 1.55
C PRO A 461 2.04 6.01 1.18
N PRO A 462 2.10 4.82 1.79
CA PRO A 462 3.24 3.90 1.62
C PRO A 462 3.47 3.52 0.15
N MET A 463 4.74 3.59 -0.26
CA MET A 463 5.19 3.39 -1.64
C MET A 463 6.32 2.36 -1.63
N THR A 464 6.01 1.13 -2.00
CA THR A 464 6.97 0.03 -2.14
C THR A 464 7.92 0.27 -3.30
N SER A 465 9.18 -0.18 -3.17
CA SER A 465 10.23 0.10 -4.14
C SER A 465 10.66 -1.13 -4.92
N TYR A 466 10.00 -1.38 -6.06
CA TYR A 466 10.51 -2.30 -7.08
C TYR A 466 11.83 -1.77 -7.66
N THR A 467 12.91 -2.53 -7.47
CA THR A 467 14.20 -2.35 -8.13
C THR A 467 14.44 -3.58 -9.02
N GLY A 468 14.04 -3.48 -10.29
CA GLY A 468 14.49 -4.41 -11.31
C GLY A 468 15.89 -4.01 -11.76
N ASP A 469 16.87 -4.90 -11.58
CA ASP A 469 18.23 -4.77 -12.13
C ASP A 469 18.37 -5.58 -13.44
N PRO A 470 19.32 -5.23 -14.32
CA PRO A 470 19.40 -5.75 -15.68
C PRO A 470 20.07 -7.14 -15.78
N ALA A 471 19.81 -7.82 -16.89
CA ALA A 471 20.48 -9.08 -17.23
C ALA A 471 22.01 -8.89 -17.42
N PRO A 472 22.83 -9.88 -17.01
CA PRO A 472 24.29 -9.80 -17.13
C PRO A 472 24.79 -9.91 -18.58
N PRO A 473 25.99 -9.37 -18.90
CA PRO A 473 26.53 -9.36 -20.25
C PRO A 473 27.03 -10.75 -20.71
N LEU A 474 26.92 -10.99 -22.01
CA LEU A 474 27.51 -12.15 -22.69
C LEU A 474 29.05 -12.08 -22.66
N HIS A 475 29.68 -12.84 -21.77
CA HIS A 475 31.11 -13.12 -21.87
C HIS A 475 31.37 -14.19 -22.94
N THR A 476 32.02 -13.80 -24.02
CA THR A 476 32.67 -14.73 -24.94
C THR A 476 33.79 -15.49 -24.22
N LEU A 477 33.59 -16.78 -23.97
CA LEU A 477 34.67 -17.71 -23.63
C LEU A 477 35.24 -18.33 -24.92
N ALA A 478 36.56 -18.49 -24.94
CA ALA A 478 37.28 -19.04 -26.10
C ALA A 478 37.00 -20.53 -26.26
N ILE A 479 36.97 -20.99 -27.51
CA ILE A 479 37.03 -22.41 -27.84
C ILE A 479 38.49 -22.84 -27.69
N ASP A 480 38.76 -23.79 -26.79
CA ASP A 480 39.97 -24.60 -26.83
C ASP A 480 39.60 -26.04 -27.26
N SER A 481 40.52 -26.74 -27.91
CA SER A 481 40.25 -27.91 -28.74
C SER A 481 40.55 -29.24 -28.02
N GLY A 482 39.56 -30.12 -27.90
CA GLY A 482 39.63 -31.28 -26.97
C GLY A 482 39.17 -32.67 -27.46
N GLY A 483 38.79 -32.86 -28.72
CA GLY A 483 38.65 -34.18 -29.37
C GLY A 483 37.52 -35.15 -28.91
N GLY A 484 37.21 -36.13 -29.77
CA GLY A 484 36.41 -37.32 -29.41
C GLY A 484 35.00 -37.42 -30.03
N VAL A 485 34.89 -38.05 -31.21
CA VAL A 485 33.62 -38.49 -31.80
C VAL A 485 33.72 -40.00 -32.10
N PRO A 486 32.71 -40.79 -31.73
CA PRO A 486 32.04 -41.62 -32.75
C PRO A 486 30.51 -41.48 -32.71
N ASN A 487 29.91 -41.39 -33.90
CA ASN A 487 28.47 -41.52 -34.18
C ASN A 487 28.20 -42.95 -34.70
N PRO A 488 27.02 -43.55 -34.51
CA PRO A 488 26.11 -43.68 -35.67
C PRO A 488 24.59 -43.72 -35.38
N ALA A 489 23.80 -43.60 -36.47
CA ALA A 489 22.38 -43.97 -36.66
C ALA A 489 21.31 -42.98 -36.09
N ARG A 490 20.45 -42.33 -36.92
CA ARG A 490 19.25 -42.81 -37.68
C ARG A 490 18.01 -43.02 -36.77
N LEU A 491 16.75 -42.70 -37.12
CA LEU A 491 16.08 -42.43 -38.42
C LEU A 491 14.78 -41.58 -38.26
N ILE A 492 14.14 -41.21 -39.39
CA ILE A 492 12.94 -40.36 -39.62
C ILE A 492 12.28 -40.86 -40.95
N PRO A 493 10.96 -40.78 -41.29
CA PRO A 493 9.77 -40.04 -40.77
C PRO A 493 8.65 -41.05 -40.30
N PRO A 494 7.30 -40.97 -40.48
CA PRO A 494 6.36 -39.97 -41.05
C PRO A 494 4.98 -39.74 -40.32
N PHE A 495 4.06 -39.02 -40.99
CA PHE A 495 2.62 -38.79 -40.67
C PHE A 495 1.68 -39.67 -41.53
N SER A 496 0.54 -40.13 -40.98
CA SER A 496 -0.76 -40.43 -41.67
C SER A 496 -1.80 -40.96 -40.65
N THR A 497 -2.96 -40.35 -40.31
CA THR A 497 -4.22 -39.97 -41.02
C THR A 497 -5.29 -41.09 -41.22
N ALA A 498 -6.54 -40.76 -40.84
CA ALA A 498 -7.83 -41.50 -41.07
C ALA A 498 -8.06 -42.79 -40.24
N ALA A 499 -9.28 -43.25 -39.89
CA ALA A 499 -10.67 -42.76 -40.05
C ALA A 499 -11.57 -43.53 -39.01
N SER A 500 -12.86 -43.32 -38.74
CA SER A 500 -13.87 -42.23 -38.79
C SER A 500 -15.27 -42.87 -38.62
N SER A 501 -16.08 -42.45 -37.64
CA SER A 501 -17.55 -42.67 -37.58
C SER A 501 -18.18 -41.63 -36.64
N ARG A 502 -18.92 -40.63 -37.15
CA ARG A 502 -20.41 -40.56 -37.28
C ARG A 502 -21.14 -40.75 -35.94
N VAL A 503 -22.07 -39.89 -35.51
CA VAL A 503 -23.15 -39.18 -36.25
C VAL A 503 -23.36 -37.70 -35.79
N MET A 504 -24.04 -36.88 -36.60
CA MET A 504 -24.39 -35.43 -36.46
C MET A 504 -25.85 -35.22 -35.93
N PRO A 505 -26.52 -34.03 -35.88
CA PRO A 505 -26.22 -32.65 -36.34
C PRO A 505 -26.14 -31.61 -35.17
N MET A 506 -25.75 -30.32 -35.28
CA MET A 506 -25.68 -29.27 -36.33
C MET A 506 -26.93 -28.37 -36.56
N PHE A 507 -26.86 -27.15 -35.99
CA PHE A 507 -27.28 -25.85 -36.60
C PHE A 507 -28.80 -25.59 -36.83
N PRO A 508 -29.28 -24.31 -36.92
CA PRO A 508 -28.70 -23.18 -37.70
C PRO A 508 -28.49 -21.84 -36.98
N SER A 509 -27.66 -21.01 -37.61
CA SER A 509 -27.65 -19.54 -37.50
C SER A 509 -28.44 -18.94 -38.67
N LEU A 510 -29.03 -17.75 -38.49
CA LEU A 510 -29.48 -16.91 -39.61
C LEU A 510 -29.51 -15.41 -39.25
N THR A 511 -29.64 -14.58 -40.27
CA THR A 511 -29.31 -13.14 -40.32
C THR A 511 -30.40 -12.20 -39.84
N GLY A 512 -30.00 -11.19 -39.06
CA GLY A 512 -30.11 -9.75 -39.39
C GLY A 512 -31.45 -9.11 -39.79
N GLU A 513 -31.97 -8.26 -38.90
CA GLU A 513 -32.71 -7.00 -39.15
C GLU A 513 -32.69 -6.21 -37.81
N GLY A 514 -32.78 -4.88 -37.72
CA GLY A 514 -32.77 -3.86 -38.76
C GLY A 514 -33.89 -2.81 -38.61
N TYR A 515 -33.73 -1.79 -37.76
CA TYR A 515 -34.14 -0.37 -37.99
C TYR A 515 -33.93 0.50 -36.74
N ALA A 516 -33.73 1.81 -36.96
CA ALA A 516 -33.73 2.84 -35.91
C ALA A 516 -34.93 3.78 -36.08
N ILE A 517 -35.43 4.40 -35.01
CA ILE A 517 -36.27 5.62 -35.12
C ILE A 517 -36.08 6.56 -33.91
N ARG A 518 -36.23 7.85 -34.22
CA ARG A 518 -35.98 9.01 -33.35
C ARG A 518 -37.00 9.14 -32.22
N ARG A 519 -36.59 9.78 -31.11
CA ARG A 519 -37.35 10.92 -30.58
C ARG A 519 -36.46 12.16 -30.52
N ARG A 520 -37.08 13.33 -30.69
CA ARG A 520 -36.46 14.65 -30.84
C ARG A 520 -37.48 15.68 -30.37
N ILE A 521 -37.01 16.81 -29.83
CA ILE A 521 -37.81 17.96 -29.39
C ILE A 521 -38.61 17.70 -28.08
N GLY A 522 -38.57 18.58 -27.09
CA GLY A 522 -37.79 19.83 -27.05
C GLY A 522 -37.79 20.54 -25.71
N ARG A 523 -37.07 21.67 -25.68
CA ARG A 523 -36.97 22.58 -24.54
C ARG A 523 -38.31 23.30 -24.29
N ARG A 524 -38.53 23.70 -23.04
CA ARG A 524 -38.88 25.10 -22.73
C ARG A 524 -38.01 25.58 -21.58
N GLU A 525 -37.50 26.80 -21.72
CA GLU A 525 -36.74 27.55 -20.72
C GLU A 525 -37.68 28.58 -20.05
N ALA A 526 -37.19 29.29 -19.02
CA ALA A 526 -37.88 30.37 -18.29
C ALA A 526 -39.10 29.92 -17.45
N ALA A 527 -39.47 30.56 -16.33
CA ALA A 527 -38.85 31.50 -15.36
C ALA A 527 -39.80 31.48 -14.11
N GLU A 528 -39.70 32.25 -13.01
CA GLU A 528 -39.04 33.52 -12.67
C GLU A 528 -38.48 33.49 -11.23
N GLU A 529 -37.85 34.59 -10.82
CA GLU A 529 -37.22 34.81 -9.52
C GLU A 529 -37.99 35.87 -8.68
N ALA A 530 -37.82 35.84 -7.36
CA ALA A 530 -38.35 36.78 -6.34
C ALA A 530 -39.90 36.74 -6.09
N GLY A 531 -40.38 37.08 -4.89
CA GLY A 531 -39.66 37.26 -3.62
C GLY A 531 -40.43 38.07 -2.54
N ARG A 532 -39.85 38.09 -1.33
CA ARG A 532 -40.13 38.97 -0.16
C ARG A 532 -41.39 38.72 0.72
N ARG A 533 -41.08 38.40 1.99
CA ARG A 533 -41.63 38.96 3.27
C ARG A 533 -43.13 38.80 3.61
N GLY A 534 -43.42 38.36 4.84
CA GLY A 534 -44.60 38.84 5.58
C GLY A 534 -45.18 37.94 6.67
N SER A 535 -44.84 38.22 7.94
CA SER A 535 -45.66 38.08 9.16
C SER A 535 -46.93 37.17 9.21
N GLY A 536 -46.99 36.30 10.22
CA GLY A 536 -47.93 36.54 11.35
C GLY A 536 -49.08 35.56 11.63
N LEU A 537 -48.99 34.90 12.80
CA LEU A 537 -50.06 34.53 13.77
C LEU A 537 -51.13 33.44 13.46
N GLN A 538 -51.19 32.51 14.44
CA GLN A 538 -52.34 31.81 15.05
C GLN A 538 -53.16 30.72 14.32
N ALA A 539 -53.29 29.58 15.04
CA ALA A 539 -54.48 28.70 15.20
C ALA A 539 -55.05 27.96 13.96
N ASP A 540 -55.56 26.72 14.01
CA ASP A 540 -55.95 25.84 15.13
C ASP A 540 -55.83 24.32 14.77
N PHE A 541 -56.03 23.44 15.76
CA PHE A 541 -56.21 21.97 15.62
C PHE A 541 -57.64 21.63 15.09
N PRO A 542 -57.96 20.41 14.54
CA PRO A 542 -57.66 19.11 15.16
C PRO A 542 -57.43 17.87 14.25
N VAL A 543 -57.09 16.75 14.92
CA VAL A 543 -57.02 15.38 14.38
C VAL A 543 -58.41 14.73 14.39
N ILE A 544 -58.80 14.00 13.33
CA ILE A 544 -59.96 13.09 13.35
C ILE A 544 -59.58 11.71 12.76
N GLN A 545 -60.08 10.68 13.44
CA GLN A 545 -59.88 9.25 13.21
C GLN A 545 -60.67 8.71 12.01
N LEU A 546 -60.14 7.68 11.34
CA LEU A 546 -60.92 6.84 10.42
C LEU A 546 -61.82 5.86 11.21
N ARG A 547 -63.10 5.78 10.84
CA ARG A 547 -64.06 4.79 11.37
C ARG A 547 -64.41 3.73 10.31
N GLN A 548 -64.75 2.52 10.77
CA GLN A 548 -65.28 1.42 9.96
C GLN A 548 -66.81 1.52 9.77
N ALA A 549 -67.32 1.05 8.63
CA ALA A 549 -68.75 0.80 8.34
C ALA A 549 -68.86 -0.19 7.13
N PRO A 550 -70.01 -0.87 6.84
CA PRO A 550 -69.99 -2.33 6.96
C PRO A 550 -70.70 -3.18 5.87
N LEU A 551 -70.46 -4.50 5.94
CA LEU A 551 -71.34 -5.67 5.68
C LEU A 551 -72.14 -5.84 4.35
N CYS A 552 -71.94 -7.02 3.71
CA CYS A 552 -72.93 -7.98 3.15
C CYS A 552 -72.21 -8.97 2.19
N GLY A 553 -72.61 -10.22 1.96
CA GLY A 553 -73.69 -11.01 2.58
C GLY A 553 -74.39 -11.96 1.59
N GLY A 554 -73.80 -13.12 1.23
CA GLY A 554 -74.44 -14.11 0.33
C GLY A 554 -73.60 -15.38 0.10
N ASN A 555 -74.25 -16.51 -0.18
CA ASN A 555 -73.61 -17.85 -0.24
C ASN A 555 -74.33 -18.79 -1.24
N ILE A 556 -73.61 -19.30 -2.26
CA ILE A 556 -74.07 -20.32 -3.23
C ILE A 556 -72.91 -21.28 -3.52
N SER A 557 -73.20 -22.56 -3.80
CA SER A 557 -72.20 -23.63 -3.91
C SER A 557 -72.15 -24.31 -5.30
N SER A 558 -71.15 -25.20 -5.44
CA SER A 558 -70.97 -26.18 -6.53
C SER A 558 -70.47 -25.69 -7.90
N ARG A 559 -69.18 -25.90 -8.18
CA ARG A 559 -68.64 -26.87 -9.17
C ARG A 559 -67.10 -26.78 -9.23
N LEU A 560 -66.43 -27.93 -9.27
CA LEU A 560 -64.99 -28.08 -9.57
C LEU A 560 -64.85 -28.64 -11.00
N PRO A 561 -63.72 -28.42 -11.70
CA PRO A 561 -62.51 -29.23 -11.46
C PRO A 561 -61.30 -28.44 -10.91
N GLN A 562 -60.27 -29.16 -10.45
CA GLN A 562 -59.00 -28.57 -10.00
C GLN A 562 -58.02 -28.36 -11.16
N VAL A 563 -57.22 -27.28 -11.10
CA VAL A 563 -55.91 -27.20 -11.75
C VAL A 563 -54.90 -26.67 -10.71
N SER A 564 -53.75 -27.34 -10.58
CA SER A 564 -53.00 -27.42 -9.31
C SER A 564 -51.79 -26.48 -9.15
N TRP A 565 -51.78 -25.32 -9.81
CA TRP A 565 -50.56 -24.51 -10.00
C TRP A 565 -50.35 -23.29 -9.08
N LEU A 566 -51.24 -23.04 -8.11
CA LEU A 566 -51.12 -21.91 -7.15
C LEU A 566 -50.98 -22.33 -5.67
N LYS A 567 -50.45 -23.53 -5.41
CA LYS A 567 -50.17 -24.04 -4.05
C LYS A 567 -48.70 -24.36 -3.74
N ARG A 568 -47.74 -23.91 -4.57
CA ARG A 568 -46.30 -24.24 -4.44
C ARG A 568 -45.35 -23.02 -4.41
N LEU A 569 -45.78 -21.91 -3.81
CA LEU A 569 -44.93 -20.71 -3.57
C LEU A 569 -44.99 -20.15 -2.14
N SER A 570 -45.78 -20.74 -1.24
CA SER A 570 -46.02 -20.21 0.12
C SER A 570 -45.07 -20.73 1.20
N GLU A 571 -44.19 -21.69 0.91
CA GLU A 571 -43.30 -22.32 1.92
C GLU A 571 -41.90 -21.68 2.02
N PRO A 572 -41.21 -21.31 0.93
CA PRO A 572 -39.92 -20.61 1.03
C PRO A 572 -40.03 -19.29 1.80
N LEU A 573 -41.07 -18.49 1.49
CA LEU A 573 -41.33 -17.21 2.15
C LEU A 573 -41.80 -17.37 3.61
N ARG A 574 -42.50 -18.46 3.96
CA ARG A 574 -42.84 -18.77 5.35
C ARG A 574 -41.61 -19.16 6.18
N LYS A 575 -40.63 -19.88 5.60
CA LYS A 575 -39.36 -20.16 6.30
C LYS A 575 -38.55 -18.88 6.58
N PHE A 576 -38.58 -17.90 5.68
CA PHE A 576 -37.95 -16.59 5.93
C PHE A 576 -38.66 -15.80 7.05
N ALA A 577 -40.00 -15.82 7.08
CA ALA A 577 -40.78 -15.15 8.11
C ALA A 577 -40.66 -15.80 9.51
N TYR A 578 -40.38 -17.10 9.60
CA TYR A 578 -40.34 -17.83 10.88
C TYR A 578 -39.10 -17.49 11.76
N VAL A 579 -38.05 -16.91 11.17
CA VAL A 579 -36.84 -16.50 11.91
C VAL A 579 -37.07 -15.23 12.74
N ILE A 580 -38.08 -14.43 12.41
CA ILE A 580 -38.45 -13.20 13.13
C ILE A 580 -39.55 -13.47 14.18
N GLY A 581 -39.75 -14.75 14.54
CA GLY A 581 -40.96 -15.25 15.20
C GLY A 581 -40.85 -15.62 16.69
N SER A 582 -39.66 -15.65 17.30
CA SER A 582 -39.51 -15.74 18.76
C SER A 582 -38.08 -15.54 19.24
N LYS A 583 -37.84 -14.46 19.99
CA LYS A 583 -36.94 -14.37 21.16
C LYS A 583 -37.13 -13.01 21.82
N THR A 584 -36.75 -12.91 23.10
CA THR A 584 -36.49 -11.65 23.81
C THR A 584 -35.60 -10.75 22.93
N PRO A 585 -35.71 -9.40 22.98
CA PRO A 585 -34.64 -8.57 22.43
C PRO A 585 -33.30 -9.05 23.01
N VAL A 586 -32.33 -9.32 22.14
CA VAL A 586 -30.98 -9.73 22.59
C VAL A 586 -30.41 -8.53 23.31
N THR A 587 -30.44 -8.59 24.65
CA THR A 587 -29.92 -7.55 25.51
C THR A 587 -28.41 -7.49 25.28
N MET A 588 -27.95 -6.41 24.65
CA MET A 588 -26.54 -6.07 24.61
C MET A 588 -26.08 -6.00 26.06
N GLY A 589 -25.19 -6.92 26.41
CA GLY A 589 -24.82 -7.22 27.78
C GLY A 589 -23.45 -6.66 28.06
N LYS A 590 -23.32 -5.94 29.17
CA LYS A 590 -22.00 -5.50 29.65
C LYS A 590 -21.20 -6.68 30.18
N ILE A 591 -19.88 -6.59 30.10
CA ILE A 591 -18.97 -7.56 30.68
C ILE A 591 -19.11 -7.51 32.21
N ALA A 592 -19.74 -8.53 32.80
CA ALA A 592 -19.95 -8.63 34.24
C ALA A 592 -18.82 -9.37 34.95
N LYS A 593 -18.13 -10.29 34.25
CA LYS A 593 -17.00 -11.04 34.79
C LYS A 593 -16.04 -11.47 33.68
N MET A 594 -14.75 -11.42 33.98
CA MET A 594 -13.69 -12.04 33.18
C MET A 594 -12.87 -12.96 34.08
N GLU A 595 -12.44 -14.10 33.55
CA GLU A 595 -11.60 -15.10 34.22
C GLU A 595 -10.55 -15.61 33.23
N TYR A 596 -9.39 -16.04 33.74
CA TYR A 596 -8.44 -16.83 32.97
C TYR A 596 -8.15 -18.15 33.69
N PHE A 597 -7.81 -19.18 32.91
CA PHE A 597 -7.51 -20.53 33.38
C PHE A 597 -6.25 -21.02 32.71
N ARG A 598 -5.18 -21.19 33.50
CA ARG A 598 -4.00 -21.89 33.04
C ARG A 598 -4.31 -23.38 33.07
N VAL A 599 -4.15 -24.09 31.95
CA VAL A 599 -4.47 -25.53 31.86
C VAL A 599 -3.30 -26.32 31.25
N PRO A 600 -3.13 -27.61 31.61
CA PRO A 600 -2.24 -28.50 30.87
C PRO A 600 -2.61 -28.58 29.37
N PRO A 601 -1.66 -28.90 28.48
CA PRO A 601 -0.24 -29.07 28.75
C PRO A 601 0.48 -27.75 29.06
N ARG A 602 0.09 -26.64 28.42
CA ARG A 602 0.76 -25.33 28.56
C ARG A 602 -0.10 -24.11 28.19
N TRP A 603 -1.43 -24.24 28.15
CA TRP A 603 -2.34 -23.25 27.58
C TRP A 603 -2.93 -22.27 28.61
N LEU A 604 -3.42 -21.12 28.13
CA LEU A 604 -4.09 -20.09 28.95
C LEU A 604 -5.43 -19.71 28.31
N PHE A 605 -6.52 -20.27 28.83
CA PHE A 605 -7.87 -19.95 28.36
C PHE A 605 -8.41 -18.69 29.06
N VAL A 606 -9.26 -17.94 28.35
CA VAL A 606 -9.99 -16.77 28.85
C VAL A 606 -11.48 -17.05 28.76
N LYS A 607 -12.23 -16.70 29.81
CA LYS A 607 -13.70 -16.73 29.84
C LYS A 607 -14.23 -15.32 30.09
N ILE A 608 -15.16 -14.88 29.26
CA ILE A 608 -15.91 -13.64 29.46
C ILE A 608 -17.38 -13.98 29.69
N THR A 609 -18.01 -13.34 30.68
CA THR A 609 -19.42 -13.51 31.03
C THR A 609 -20.11 -12.14 31.09
N ASP A 610 -21.28 -12.01 30.46
CA ASP A 610 -22.05 -10.75 30.46
C ASP A 610 -23.07 -10.67 31.63
N GLU A 611 -23.68 -9.49 31.81
CA GLU A 611 -24.71 -9.22 32.82
C GLU A 611 -25.96 -10.12 32.71
N ALA A 612 -26.19 -10.74 31.55
CA ALA A 612 -27.28 -11.70 31.33
C ALA A 612 -26.83 -13.17 31.56
N GLY A 613 -25.57 -13.40 31.91
CA GLY A 613 -25.00 -14.72 32.16
C GLY A 613 -24.58 -15.50 30.90
N ASN A 614 -24.59 -14.87 29.73
CA ASN A 614 -24.04 -15.48 28.52
C ASN A 614 -22.51 -15.57 28.63
N VAL A 615 -21.92 -16.63 28.05
CA VAL A 615 -20.49 -16.92 28.14
C VAL A 615 -19.87 -16.98 26.75
N GLY A 616 -18.64 -16.48 26.62
CA GLY A 616 -17.74 -16.78 25.51
C GLY A 616 -16.34 -17.15 25.98
N TRP A 617 -15.66 -17.97 25.18
CA TRP A 617 -14.33 -18.51 25.47
C TRP A 617 -13.29 -18.06 24.44
N GLY A 618 -12.07 -17.78 24.90
CA GLY A 618 -10.93 -17.35 24.10
C GLY A 618 -9.62 -17.97 24.62
N GLU A 619 -8.54 -17.78 23.88
CA GLU A 619 -7.22 -18.33 24.22
C GLU A 619 -6.15 -17.23 24.15
N ALA A 620 -5.39 -17.10 25.24
CA ALA A 620 -4.30 -16.15 25.43
C ALA A 620 -2.97 -16.89 25.66
N SER A 621 -2.84 -18.09 25.09
CA SER A 621 -1.62 -18.90 25.17
C SER A 621 -0.43 -18.10 24.61
N LEU A 622 0.69 -18.17 25.33
CA LEU A 622 2.00 -17.65 24.95
C LEU A 622 3.03 -18.43 25.78
N GLU A 623 3.67 -19.41 25.15
CA GLU A 623 4.55 -20.34 25.84
C GLU A 623 5.79 -19.67 26.45
N GLY A 624 6.21 -20.17 27.63
CA GLY A 624 7.32 -19.61 28.40
C GLY A 624 7.00 -18.30 29.13
N HIS A 625 5.95 -17.58 28.71
CA HIS A 625 5.64 -16.22 29.17
C HIS A 625 4.25 -16.06 29.79
N THR A 626 3.55 -17.17 30.09
CA THR A 626 2.17 -17.19 30.61
C THR A 626 1.92 -16.19 31.74
N GLN A 627 2.84 -16.09 32.71
CA GLN A 627 2.71 -15.19 33.87
C GLN A 627 2.72 -13.69 33.50
N ALA A 628 3.35 -13.32 32.38
CA ALA A 628 3.32 -11.95 31.89
C ALA A 628 1.98 -11.64 31.21
N VAL A 629 1.39 -12.63 30.52
CA VAL A 629 0.04 -12.51 29.94
C VAL A 629 -1.02 -12.44 31.04
N GLU A 630 -0.91 -13.29 32.06
CA GLU A 630 -1.78 -13.26 33.26
C GLU A 630 -1.80 -11.86 33.92
N GLY A 631 -0.64 -11.26 34.19
CA GLY A 631 -0.56 -9.90 34.74
C GLY A 631 -1.05 -8.79 33.80
N CYS A 632 -1.05 -9.02 32.48
CA CYS A 632 -1.68 -8.11 31.51
C CYS A 632 -3.20 -8.28 31.50
N LEU A 633 -3.70 -9.51 31.58
CA LEU A 633 -5.12 -9.85 31.67
C LEU A 633 -5.73 -9.27 32.95
N ASP A 634 -5.08 -9.40 34.12
CA ASP A 634 -5.53 -8.77 35.38
C ASP A 634 -5.80 -7.26 35.20
N ALA A 635 -4.81 -6.54 34.67
CA ALA A 635 -4.89 -5.09 34.47
C ALA A 635 -5.93 -4.67 33.41
N TRP A 636 -6.20 -5.52 32.42
CA TRP A 636 -7.20 -5.25 31.37
C TRP A 636 -8.61 -5.71 31.78
N PHE A 637 -8.72 -6.73 32.63
CA PHE A 637 -9.98 -7.18 33.21
C PHE A 637 -10.56 -6.12 34.15
N GLU A 638 -9.74 -5.46 34.97
CA GLU A 638 -10.17 -4.26 35.71
C GLU A 638 -10.65 -3.16 34.77
N ARG A 639 -9.94 -2.95 33.64
CA ARG A 639 -10.20 -1.86 32.68
C ARG A 639 -11.48 -2.04 31.85
N TYR A 640 -11.83 -3.26 31.48
CA TYR A 640 -12.95 -3.54 30.56
C TYR A 640 -14.21 -4.09 31.25
N SER A 641 -14.17 -4.32 32.56
CA SER A 641 -15.36 -4.66 33.34
C SER A 641 -16.41 -3.54 33.25
N GLY A 642 -17.67 -3.90 32.98
CA GLY A 642 -18.78 -2.96 32.77
C GLY A 642 -18.84 -2.30 31.39
N MET A 643 -17.95 -2.63 30.45
CA MET A 643 -18.08 -2.23 29.04
C MET A 643 -19.09 -3.10 28.29
N GLU A 644 -19.70 -2.57 27.22
CA GLU A 644 -20.59 -3.34 26.33
C GLU A 644 -19.81 -4.46 25.61
N ALA A 645 -20.16 -5.73 25.84
CA ALA A 645 -19.41 -6.86 25.30
C ALA A 645 -19.55 -7.02 23.77
N ASP A 646 -20.56 -6.39 23.17
CA ASP A 646 -20.75 -6.40 21.71
C ASP A 646 -19.89 -5.35 20.99
N ASP A 647 -19.28 -4.39 21.70
CA ASP A 647 -18.38 -3.38 21.12
C ASP A 647 -16.93 -3.91 20.99
N ILE A 648 -16.79 -5.11 20.42
CA ILE A 648 -15.51 -5.83 20.23
C ILE A 648 -14.44 -4.93 19.62
N GLU A 649 -14.77 -4.21 18.54
CA GLU A 649 -13.83 -3.32 17.85
C GLU A 649 -13.41 -2.13 18.72
N HIS A 650 -14.29 -1.63 19.59
CA HIS A 650 -13.93 -0.56 20.53
C HIS A 650 -12.97 -1.08 21.59
N ILE A 651 -13.22 -2.26 22.17
CA ILE A 651 -12.34 -2.91 23.15
C ILE A 651 -10.98 -3.27 22.50
N TRP A 652 -10.98 -3.73 21.25
CA TRP A 652 -9.76 -4.02 20.48
C TRP A 652 -8.94 -2.75 20.24
N GLN A 653 -9.56 -1.69 19.70
CA GLN A 653 -8.87 -0.42 19.45
C GLN A 653 -8.47 0.30 20.75
N MET A 654 -9.19 0.11 21.86
CA MET A 654 -8.75 0.56 23.18
C MET A 654 -7.47 -0.16 23.61
N SER A 655 -7.46 -1.50 23.58
CA SER A 655 -6.29 -2.32 23.91
C SER A 655 -5.06 -1.97 23.07
N TRP A 656 -5.25 -1.68 21.78
CA TRP A 656 -4.15 -1.31 20.88
C TRP A 656 -3.68 0.15 20.99
N ARG A 657 -4.55 1.10 21.39
CA ARG A 657 -4.23 2.55 21.34
C ARG A 657 -4.13 3.24 22.69
N THR A 658 -4.97 2.88 23.66
CA THR A 658 -5.08 3.59 24.95
C THR A 658 -4.20 2.98 26.05
N THR A 659 -3.35 2.04 25.68
CA THR A 659 -2.22 1.45 26.42
C THR A 659 -0.89 2.19 26.19
N PHE A 660 -0.89 3.20 25.32
CA PHE A 660 0.25 4.03 24.90
C PHE A 660 1.32 3.27 24.09
N TYR A 661 2.00 2.30 24.71
CA TYR A 661 2.90 1.39 23.99
C TYR A 661 2.08 0.28 23.32
N ARG A 662 2.43 -0.08 22.08
CA ARG A 662 1.63 -0.96 21.20
C ARG A 662 2.35 -2.25 20.89
N GLY A 663 1.60 -3.35 20.75
CA GLY A 663 2.12 -4.63 20.28
C GLY A 663 3.08 -5.32 21.26
N GLY A 664 3.93 -6.18 20.70
CA GLY A 664 4.73 -7.14 21.46
C GLY A 664 3.90 -8.37 21.89
N PRO A 665 4.53 -9.53 22.12
CA PRO A 665 3.83 -10.80 22.26
C PRO A 665 2.83 -10.79 23.42
N VAL A 666 3.27 -10.34 24.60
CA VAL A 666 2.46 -10.35 25.84
C VAL A 666 1.14 -9.59 25.71
N PHE A 667 1.15 -8.39 25.14
CA PHE A 667 -0.06 -7.57 24.99
C PHE A 667 -0.97 -8.12 23.89
N MET A 668 -0.40 -8.67 22.81
CA MET A 668 -1.20 -9.22 21.71
C MET A 668 -1.81 -10.58 22.05
N SER A 669 -1.19 -11.38 22.93
CA SER A 669 -1.80 -12.58 23.50
C SER A 669 -2.91 -12.29 24.51
N ALA A 670 -2.70 -11.31 25.40
CA ALA A 670 -3.78 -10.83 26.27
C ALA A 670 -4.97 -10.29 25.45
N LEU A 671 -4.69 -9.58 24.34
CA LEU A 671 -5.70 -9.11 23.40
C LEU A 671 -6.42 -10.26 22.69
N ALA A 672 -5.69 -11.28 22.22
CA ALA A 672 -6.27 -12.40 21.50
C ALA A 672 -7.30 -13.16 22.33
N GLY A 673 -6.97 -13.51 23.58
CA GLY A 673 -7.90 -14.23 24.44
C GLY A 673 -9.17 -13.44 24.76
N ILE A 674 -9.07 -12.11 24.86
CA ILE A 674 -10.24 -11.24 25.03
C ILE A 674 -11.05 -11.16 23.72
N ASP A 675 -10.41 -10.89 22.58
CA ASP A 675 -11.06 -10.75 21.28
C ASP A 675 -11.81 -12.02 20.87
N ILE A 676 -11.17 -13.18 20.98
CA ILE A 676 -11.76 -14.49 20.67
C ILE A 676 -12.97 -14.75 21.59
N ALA A 677 -12.86 -14.48 22.89
CA ALA A 677 -13.96 -14.67 23.85
C ALA A 677 -15.15 -13.73 23.58
N LEU A 678 -14.91 -12.48 23.17
CA LEU A 678 -15.98 -11.55 22.80
C LEU A 678 -16.66 -11.96 21.49
N TRP A 679 -15.90 -12.46 20.51
CA TRP A 679 -16.48 -13.01 19.26
C TRP A 679 -17.33 -14.26 19.52
N ASP A 680 -16.84 -15.19 20.34
CA ASP A 680 -17.57 -16.39 20.75
C ASP A 680 -18.87 -16.02 21.48
N LEU A 681 -18.79 -15.10 22.47
CA LEU A 681 -19.94 -14.57 23.22
C LEU A 681 -20.99 -13.94 22.30
N LYS A 682 -20.58 -13.06 21.38
CA LYS A 682 -21.49 -12.40 20.42
C LYS A 682 -22.16 -13.42 19.51
N ALA A 683 -21.39 -14.32 18.91
CA ALA A 683 -21.89 -15.31 17.96
C ALA A 683 -22.80 -16.35 18.64
N ARG A 684 -22.52 -16.75 19.89
CA ARG A 684 -23.43 -17.57 20.72
C ARG A 684 -24.76 -16.87 21.01
N LYS A 685 -24.76 -15.60 21.43
CA LYS A 685 -26.00 -14.81 21.65
C LYS A 685 -26.88 -14.74 20.40
N LEU A 686 -26.26 -14.62 19.22
CA LEU A 686 -26.96 -14.60 17.93
C LEU A 686 -27.37 -16.01 17.43
N GLY A 687 -26.80 -17.09 17.98
CA GLY A 687 -27.04 -18.46 17.53
C GLY A 687 -26.39 -18.78 16.18
N LEU A 688 -25.25 -18.16 15.87
CA LEU A 688 -24.55 -18.28 14.59
C LEU A 688 -23.08 -18.71 14.81
N PRO A 689 -22.44 -19.43 13.89
CA PRO A 689 -20.99 -19.55 13.85
C PRO A 689 -20.35 -18.22 13.43
N ILE A 690 -19.15 -17.93 13.94
CA ILE A 690 -18.43 -16.67 13.68
C ILE A 690 -18.19 -16.42 12.17
N TRP A 691 -17.94 -17.46 11.35
CA TRP A 691 -17.73 -17.30 9.90
C TRP A 691 -18.94 -16.71 9.16
N GLN A 692 -20.17 -16.79 9.70
CA GLN A 692 -21.32 -16.04 9.16
C GLN A 692 -21.17 -14.53 9.39
N LEU A 693 -20.69 -14.14 10.57
CA LEU A 693 -20.47 -12.74 10.94
C LEU A 693 -19.28 -12.11 10.20
N LEU A 694 -18.28 -12.93 9.81
CA LEU A 694 -17.13 -12.52 8.99
C LEU A 694 -17.44 -12.36 7.49
N GLY A 695 -18.72 -12.45 7.09
CA GLY A 695 -19.19 -12.28 5.70
C GLY A 695 -19.70 -13.55 5.03
N GLY A 696 -19.67 -14.69 5.72
CA GLY A 696 -20.01 -16.00 5.19
C GLY A 696 -18.79 -16.82 4.81
N LYS A 697 -19.00 -18.13 4.61
CA LYS A 697 -17.94 -19.06 4.19
C LYS A 697 -17.66 -18.95 2.69
N VAL A 698 -16.39 -19.15 2.32
CA VAL A 698 -15.93 -19.31 0.93
C VAL A 698 -15.48 -20.76 0.62
N ARG A 699 -15.51 -21.65 1.61
CA ARG A 699 -15.22 -23.09 1.50
C ARG A 699 -16.03 -23.93 2.50
N ASP A 700 -16.30 -25.19 2.16
CA ASP A 700 -17.09 -26.12 2.98
C ASP A 700 -16.26 -27.01 3.94
N LYS A 701 -14.94 -27.05 3.78
CA LYS A 701 -14.00 -27.85 4.57
C LYS A 701 -12.60 -27.24 4.55
N LEU A 702 -11.80 -27.46 5.58
CA LEU A 702 -10.41 -26.96 5.68
C LEU A 702 -9.42 -28.09 5.44
N LYS A 703 -8.39 -27.88 4.62
CA LYS A 703 -7.26 -28.81 4.50
C LYS A 703 -6.41 -28.69 5.76
N VAL A 704 -5.92 -29.80 6.31
CA VAL A 704 -5.15 -29.81 7.56
C VAL A 704 -3.84 -30.60 7.46
N TYR A 705 -2.86 -30.21 8.28
CA TYR A 705 -1.65 -30.99 8.54
C TYR A 705 -1.47 -31.28 10.04
N ALA A 706 -0.76 -32.37 10.35
CA ALA A 706 -0.37 -32.72 11.72
C ALA A 706 1.15 -32.67 11.89
N TRP A 707 1.60 -32.36 13.09
CA TRP A 707 3.03 -32.27 13.40
C TRP A 707 3.62 -33.66 13.78
N ILE A 708 4.86 -33.93 13.37
CA ILE A 708 5.62 -35.17 13.65
C ILE A 708 7.13 -34.94 13.90
N GLY A 709 7.77 -35.91 14.56
CA GLY A 709 9.22 -36.02 14.75
C GLY A 709 9.60 -35.80 16.20
N GLY A 710 9.77 -34.53 16.57
CA GLY A 710 10.19 -34.07 17.90
C GLY A 710 11.32 -33.06 17.78
N ASP A 711 11.63 -32.34 18.86
CA ASP A 711 12.84 -31.49 18.93
C ASP A 711 14.12 -32.23 18.50
N ARG A 712 14.15 -33.54 18.74
CA ARG A 712 15.12 -34.49 18.19
C ARG A 712 14.39 -35.55 17.36
N PRO A 713 14.22 -35.33 16.04
CA PRO A 713 13.20 -36.01 15.23
C PRO A 713 13.67 -37.41 14.77
N ASN A 714 13.62 -38.34 15.72
CA ASN A 714 13.64 -39.78 15.49
C ASN A 714 12.23 -40.30 15.12
N ASP A 715 12.14 -41.53 14.61
CA ASP A 715 10.89 -42.26 14.34
C ASP A 715 9.85 -41.53 13.45
N VAL A 716 10.29 -40.53 12.69
CA VAL A 716 9.46 -39.69 11.80
C VAL A 716 8.62 -40.51 10.83
N GLU A 717 9.15 -41.60 10.28
CA GLU A 717 8.40 -42.48 9.37
C GLU A 717 7.24 -43.19 10.09
N GLN A 718 7.44 -43.66 11.33
CA GLN A 718 6.38 -44.30 12.13
C GLN A 718 5.29 -43.28 12.50
N GLN A 719 5.70 -42.07 12.90
CA GLN A 719 4.76 -40.99 13.22
C GLN A 719 3.98 -40.55 11.97
N ALA A 720 4.62 -40.41 10.81
CA ALA A 720 3.96 -40.11 9.54
C ALA A 720 2.96 -41.20 9.13
N ARG A 721 3.29 -42.49 9.29
CA ARG A 721 2.36 -43.61 9.09
C ARG A 721 1.13 -43.48 9.99
N ALA A 722 1.31 -43.19 11.28
CA ALA A 722 0.20 -42.96 12.21
C ALA A 722 -0.67 -41.75 11.81
N ARG A 723 -0.08 -40.63 11.34
CA ARG A 723 -0.87 -39.49 10.81
C ARG A 723 -1.64 -39.86 9.54
N LYS A 724 -1.06 -40.68 8.66
CA LYS A 724 -1.73 -41.17 7.45
C LYS A 724 -2.94 -42.05 7.79
N GLU A 725 -2.81 -42.89 8.83
CA GLU A 725 -3.90 -43.73 9.35
C GLU A 725 -4.98 -42.92 10.07
N GLN A 726 -4.61 -41.81 10.73
CA GLN A 726 -5.52 -40.77 11.22
C GLN A 726 -6.18 -39.94 10.08
N GLY A 727 -5.86 -40.23 8.81
CA GLY A 727 -6.50 -39.62 7.64
C GLY A 727 -5.80 -38.37 7.09
N PHE A 728 -4.68 -37.91 7.66
CA PHE A 728 -3.93 -36.76 7.14
C PHE A 728 -3.25 -37.06 5.79
N LYS A 729 -2.99 -36.00 5.02
CA LYS A 729 -2.28 -36.03 3.72
C LYS A 729 -0.96 -35.24 3.73
N ALA A 730 -0.82 -34.34 4.69
CA ALA A 730 0.35 -33.50 4.89
C ALA A 730 0.75 -33.52 6.37
N VAL A 731 2.03 -33.32 6.63
CA VAL A 731 2.61 -33.18 7.97
C VAL A 731 3.59 -32.01 8.02
N LYS A 732 3.85 -31.48 9.22
CA LYS A 732 5.01 -30.60 9.49
C LYS A 732 5.99 -31.34 10.41
N MET A 733 7.28 -31.08 10.23
CA MET A 733 8.35 -31.69 11.04
C MET A 733 9.60 -30.82 11.05
N ASN A 734 10.45 -31.04 12.05
CA ASN A 734 11.73 -30.33 12.16
C ASN A 734 12.70 -30.70 11.03
N GLY A 735 13.26 -29.66 10.40
CA GLY A 735 14.40 -29.76 9.51
C GLY A 735 15.60 -30.32 10.23
N THR A 736 16.00 -29.73 11.35
CA THR A 736 17.20 -30.13 12.12
C THR A 736 16.93 -30.26 13.62
N GLU A 737 17.89 -30.82 14.35
CA GLU A 737 18.01 -30.61 15.79
C GLU A 737 18.63 -29.22 16.06
N ASP A 738 19.21 -28.99 17.24
CA ASP A 738 20.00 -27.80 17.51
C ASP A 738 21.32 -27.81 16.71
N LEU A 739 21.54 -26.79 15.88
CA LEU A 739 22.75 -26.61 15.06
C LEU A 739 23.66 -25.50 15.62
N GLY A 740 24.95 -25.58 15.28
CA GLY A 740 25.87 -24.45 15.45
C GLY A 740 25.66 -23.31 14.43
N TRP A 741 26.20 -22.14 14.73
CA TRP A 741 26.25 -20.97 13.82
C TRP A 741 26.90 -21.27 12.46
N LEU A 742 27.84 -22.21 12.48
CA LEU A 742 28.39 -22.92 11.34
C LEU A 742 28.69 -24.34 11.84
N ASP A 743 28.25 -25.35 11.11
CA ASP A 743 28.36 -26.77 11.49
C ASP A 743 28.83 -27.60 10.28
N SER A 744 29.02 -28.91 10.43
CA SER A 744 29.33 -29.75 9.26
C SER A 744 28.13 -29.80 8.30
N PRO A 745 28.31 -29.69 6.97
CA PRO A 745 27.24 -29.89 6.00
C PRO A 745 26.52 -31.25 6.16
N ASP A 746 27.24 -32.28 6.60
CA ASP A 746 26.69 -33.63 6.86
C ASP A 746 25.53 -33.63 7.87
N ALA A 747 25.49 -32.64 8.79
CA ALA A 747 24.39 -32.49 9.76
C ALA A 747 23.03 -32.16 9.09
N LEU A 748 23.06 -31.75 7.82
CA LEU A 748 21.87 -31.43 7.02
C LEU A 748 21.26 -32.68 6.34
N ASP A 749 22.04 -33.73 6.11
CA ASP A 749 21.57 -34.93 5.38
C ASP A 749 20.44 -35.66 6.11
N ALA A 750 20.45 -35.65 7.45
CA ALA A 750 19.37 -36.21 8.26
C ALA A 750 18.00 -35.54 7.99
N ALA A 751 17.99 -34.25 7.63
CA ALA A 751 16.77 -33.55 7.22
C ALA A 751 16.24 -34.07 5.88
N VAL A 752 17.16 -34.30 4.94
CA VAL A 752 16.88 -34.79 3.59
C VAL A 752 16.30 -36.21 3.64
N GLU A 753 16.86 -37.10 4.45
CA GLU A 753 16.33 -38.47 4.63
C GLU A 753 14.96 -38.48 5.32
N ARG A 754 14.69 -37.59 6.30
CA ARG A 754 13.35 -37.41 6.87
C ARG A 754 12.33 -37.04 5.80
N VAL A 755 12.64 -36.09 4.91
CA VAL A 755 11.73 -35.66 3.83
C VAL A 755 11.50 -36.80 2.83
N LYS A 756 12.56 -37.54 2.46
CA LYS A 756 12.44 -38.73 1.60
C LYS A 756 11.51 -39.78 2.21
N ALA A 757 11.64 -40.07 3.51
CA ALA A 757 10.78 -41.03 4.20
C ALA A 757 9.29 -40.62 4.18
N VAL A 758 8.97 -39.37 4.51
CA VAL A 758 7.58 -38.87 4.45
C VAL A 758 7.02 -38.88 3.02
N LYS A 759 7.81 -38.44 2.03
CA LYS A 759 7.40 -38.45 0.62
C LYS A 759 7.22 -39.86 0.07
N ALA A 760 8.00 -40.85 0.53
CA ALA A 760 7.83 -42.26 0.17
C ALA A 760 6.50 -42.86 0.69
N LEU A 761 5.92 -42.30 1.75
CA LEU A 761 4.56 -42.64 2.20
C LEU A 761 3.46 -42.00 1.33
N GLY A 762 3.80 -41.15 0.36
CA GLY A 762 2.84 -40.41 -0.46
C GLY A 762 2.15 -39.28 0.30
N MET A 763 2.86 -38.64 1.23
CA MET A 763 2.40 -37.48 1.99
C MET A 763 3.23 -36.25 1.67
N ASP A 764 2.65 -35.06 1.84
CA ASP A 764 3.39 -33.80 1.81
C ASP A 764 4.06 -33.51 3.16
N ALA A 765 5.19 -32.80 3.11
CA ALA A 765 5.97 -32.42 4.29
C ALA A 765 6.28 -30.91 4.23
N GLY A 766 5.77 -30.14 5.19
CA GLY A 766 6.37 -28.85 5.56
C GLY A 766 7.60 -29.10 6.43
N VAL A 767 8.66 -28.32 6.23
CA VAL A 767 9.93 -28.51 6.95
C VAL A 767 10.24 -27.27 7.77
N ASP A 768 10.14 -27.41 9.09
CA ASP A 768 10.28 -26.30 10.04
C ASP A 768 11.73 -26.12 10.46
N PHE A 769 12.29 -24.92 10.27
CA PHE A 769 13.64 -24.59 10.69
C PHE A 769 13.65 -23.91 12.08
N HIS A 770 12.49 -23.47 12.60
CA HIS A 770 12.32 -22.75 13.87
C HIS A 770 13.31 -21.58 14.10
N GLY A 771 13.85 -20.97 13.04
CA GLY A 771 14.97 -20.01 13.12
C GLY A 771 16.31 -20.59 13.61
N ARG A 772 16.36 -21.86 14.04
CA ARG A 772 17.53 -22.58 14.59
C ARG A 772 18.65 -22.79 13.57
N VAL A 773 18.35 -22.72 12.27
CA VAL A 773 19.30 -22.94 11.18
C VAL A 773 19.92 -21.61 10.73
N HIS A 774 21.16 -21.34 11.12
CA HIS A 774 21.82 -20.07 10.81
C HIS A 774 22.11 -19.87 9.30
N LYS A 775 22.21 -18.60 8.87
CA LYS A 775 22.34 -18.17 7.45
C LYS A 775 23.35 -18.92 6.57
N PRO A 776 24.53 -19.38 7.06
CA PRO A 776 25.44 -20.22 6.25
C PRO A 776 24.87 -21.62 5.97
N MET A 777 24.14 -22.19 6.93
CA MET A 777 23.56 -23.54 6.84
C MET A 777 22.20 -23.54 6.15
N ALA A 778 21.35 -22.55 6.41
CA ALA A 778 19.97 -22.48 5.87
C ALA A 778 19.94 -22.48 4.34
N LYS A 779 20.89 -21.79 3.69
CA LYS A 779 21.06 -21.76 2.23
C LYS A 779 21.46 -23.12 1.65
N GLN A 780 22.28 -23.88 2.39
CA GLN A 780 22.69 -25.23 1.99
C GLN A 780 21.54 -26.22 2.18
N LEU A 781 20.82 -26.14 3.30
CA LEU A 781 19.67 -27.00 3.60
C LEU A 781 18.53 -26.80 2.60
N ALA A 782 18.14 -25.55 2.32
CA ALA A 782 17.15 -25.25 1.29
C ALA A 782 17.55 -25.86 -0.07
N LYS A 783 18.83 -25.74 -0.47
CA LYS A 783 19.33 -26.31 -1.72
C LYS A 783 19.33 -27.85 -1.74
N ALA A 784 19.61 -28.49 -0.61
CA ALA A 784 19.55 -29.95 -0.47
C ALA A 784 18.11 -30.49 -0.46
N LEU A 785 17.14 -29.70 -0.01
CA LEU A 785 15.72 -30.07 0.03
C LEU A 785 14.99 -29.93 -1.31
N GLU A 786 15.46 -29.07 -2.22
CA GLU A 786 14.80 -28.80 -3.52
C GLU A 786 14.42 -30.04 -4.34
N PRO A 787 15.31 -31.05 -4.54
CA PRO A 787 14.97 -32.25 -5.32
C PRO A 787 13.82 -33.07 -4.72
N HIS A 788 13.56 -32.89 -3.43
CA HIS A 788 12.57 -33.65 -2.65
C HIS A 788 11.23 -32.90 -2.48
N ARG A 789 11.17 -31.63 -2.95
CA ARG A 789 9.95 -30.83 -3.10
C ARG A 789 9.06 -30.85 -1.84
N PRO A 790 9.57 -30.38 -0.67
CA PRO A 790 8.73 -30.11 0.48
C PRO A 790 7.62 -29.11 0.11
N LEU A 791 6.55 -29.09 0.91
CA LEU A 791 5.41 -28.20 0.71
C LEU A 791 5.80 -26.73 0.94
N PHE A 792 6.68 -26.50 1.91
CA PHE A 792 7.34 -25.24 2.25
C PHE A 792 8.56 -25.48 3.15
N ILE A 793 9.39 -24.45 3.33
CA ILE A 793 10.30 -24.33 4.48
C ILE A 793 9.82 -23.18 5.38
N GLU A 794 9.66 -23.46 6.68
CA GLU A 794 9.12 -22.53 7.69
C GLU A 794 10.21 -21.95 8.58
N GLU A 795 10.10 -20.66 8.93
CA GLU A 795 11.07 -19.88 9.71
C GLU A 795 12.55 -20.16 9.34
N PRO A 796 12.94 -20.04 8.04
CA PRO A 796 14.27 -20.43 7.56
C PRO A 796 15.42 -19.59 8.13
N LEU A 797 15.09 -18.45 8.73
CA LEU A 797 15.85 -17.64 9.68
C LEU A 797 14.86 -16.94 10.60
N LEU A 798 15.29 -16.54 11.80
CA LEU A 798 14.53 -15.65 12.68
C LEU A 798 14.01 -14.40 11.94
N SER A 799 12.77 -14.00 12.27
CA SER A 799 12.03 -12.90 11.62
C SER A 799 12.79 -11.56 11.57
N GLU A 800 13.60 -11.27 12.59
CA GLU A 800 14.48 -10.12 12.73
C GLU A 800 15.52 -10.00 11.59
N HIS A 801 15.67 -11.06 10.79
CA HIS A 801 16.53 -11.13 9.62
C HIS A 801 15.76 -11.06 8.28
N LEU A 802 14.73 -10.21 8.18
CA LEU A 802 14.01 -9.86 6.93
C LEU A 802 14.89 -9.83 5.67
N GLY A 803 16.05 -9.15 5.71
CA GLY A 803 16.99 -9.09 4.58
C GLY A 803 17.66 -10.44 4.24
N GLY A 804 17.91 -11.27 5.25
CA GLY A 804 18.39 -12.64 5.08
C GLY A 804 17.31 -13.61 4.57
N ILE A 805 16.06 -13.45 5.03
CA ILE A 805 14.91 -14.20 4.53
C ILE A 805 14.69 -13.87 3.05
N LYS A 806 14.77 -12.58 2.67
CA LYS A 806 14.75 -12.15 1.25
C LYS A 806 15.91 -12.70 0.42
N GLU A 807 17.12 -12.78 0.98
CA GLU A 807 18.22 -13.48 0.29
C GLU A 807 17.91 -14.97 0.05
N ILE A 808 17.26 -15.65 1.00
CA ILE A 808 16.94 -17.08 0.88
C ILE A 808 15.79 -17.32 -0.11
N SER A 809 14.75 -16.48 -0.10
CA SER A 809 13.63 -16.59 -1.06
C SER A 809 14.08 -16.41 -2.52
N HIS A 810 15.17 -15.67 -2.76
CA HIS A 810 15.78 -15.54 -4.09
C HIS A 810 16.72 -16.70 -4.47
N LEU A 811 17.08 -17.59 -3.53
CA LEU A 811 18.04 -18.67 -3.71
C LEU A 811 17.41 -20.06 -3.84
N THR A 812 16.10 -20.19 -3.62
CA THR A 812 15.39 -21.47 -3.76
C THR A 812 14.04 -21.34 -4.45
N SER A 813 13.55 -22.44 -5.04
CA SER A 813 12.18 -22.56 -5.55
C SER A 813 11.22 -23.26 -4.59
N ILE A 814 11.59 -23.46 -3.33
CA ILE A 814 10.71 -23.95 -2.27
C ILE A 814 9.93 -22.75 -1.70
N PRO A 815 8.60 -22.82 -1.51
CA PRO A 815 7.83 -21.77 -0.84
C PRO A 815 8.38 -21.46 0.55
N ILE A 816 8.59 -20.18 0.83
CA ILE A 816 8.99 -19.67 2.14
C ILE A 816 7.74 -19.43 2.98
N ALA A 817 7.69 -20.07 4.13
CA ALA A 817 6.63 -19.88 5.12
C ALA A 817 7.19 -19.18 6.37
N LEU A 818 6.41 -18.23 6.91
CA LEU A 818 6.85 -17.35 8.00
C LEU A 818 5.64 -16.75 8.74
N GLY A 819 5.72 -16.60 10.06
CA GLY A 819 4.77 -15.75 10.78
C GLY A 819 4.57 -16.04 12.27
N GLU A 820 5.08 -17.15 12.81
CA GLU A 820 4.79 -17.55 14.20
C GLU A 820 5.24 -16.47 15.21
N ARG A 821 6.35 -15.77 14.88
CA ARG A 821 6.99 -14.73 15.71
C ARG A 821 6.54 -13.29 15.35
N LEU A 822 5.51 -13.13 14.50
CA LEU A 822 4.97 -11.82 14.09
C LEU A 822 3.65 -11.54 14.83
N HIS A 823 3.58 -10.44 15.59
CA HIS A 823 2.49 -10.21 16.55
C HIS A 823 1.42 -9.21 16.08
N SER A 824 1.53 -8.67 14.87
CA SER A 824 0.56 -7.72 14.32
C SER A 824 0.71 -7.54 12.81
N ARG A 825 -0.29 -6.92 12.16
CA ARG A 825 -0.18 -6.52 10.74
C ARG A 825 1.00 -5.58 10.44
N TRP A 826 1.53 -4.86 11.44
CA TRP A 826 2.66 -3.96 11.25
C TRP A 826 3.99 -4.71 11.19
N ASP A 827 4.06 -5.88 11.83
CA ASP A 827 5.22 -6.77 11.80
C ASP A 827 5.20 -7.66 10.55
N VAL A 828 4.00 -8.06 10.10
CA VAL A 828 3.75 -8.76 8.82
C VAL A 828 4.08 -7.90 7.60
N LYS A 829 3.65 -6.63 7.60
CA LYS A 829 3.70 -5.74 6.43
C LYS A 829 5.08 -5.66 5.74
N PRO A 830 6.22 -5.52 6.44
CA PRO A 830 7.55 -5.52 5.82
C PRO A 830 7.89 -6.75 4.98
N PHE A 831 7.38 -7.94 5.32
CA PHE A 831 7.66 -9.19 4.57
C PHE A 831 6.84 -9.25 3.27
N LEU A 832 5.57 -8.85 3.34
CA LEU A 832 4.70 -8.70 2.16
C LEU A 832 5.27 -7.63 1.21
N GLU A 833 5.65 -6.46 1.74
CA GLU A 833 6.29 -5.39 0.97
C GLU A 833 7.67 -5.75 0.41
N ALA A 834 8.36 -6.73 1.02
CA ALA A 834 9.63 -7.26 0.54
C ALA A 834 9.46 -8.36 -0.53
N GLY A 835 8.30 -9.01 -0.63
CA GLY A 835 8.06 -10.11 -1.56
C GLY A 835 8.93 -11.34 -1.29
N CYS A 836 9.04 -11.75 -0.02
CA CYS A 836 9.95 -12.81 0.42
C CYS A 836 9.29 -13.92 1.28
N VAL A 837 7.96 -13.99 1.28
CA VAL A 837 7.17 -15.00 1.99
C VAL A 837 6.01 -15.38 1.07
N ASP A 838 5.87 -16.67 0.79
CA ASP A 838 4.83 -17.24 -0.08
C ASP A 838 3.61 -17.70 0.73
N ILE A 839 3.83 -18.10 1.99
CA ILE A 839 2.82 -18.57 2.94
C ILE A 839 2.99 -17.82 4.27
N LEU A 840 2.00 -17.02 4.66
CA LEU A 840 1.99 -16.34 5.94
C LEU A 840 1.34 -17.22 7.02
N GLN A 841 2.02 -17.36 8.16
CA GLN A 841 1.66 -18.25 9.27
C GLN A 841 1.48 -17.48 10.60
N PRO A 842 0.59 -16.48 10.66
CA PRO A 842 0.28 -15.82 11.93
C PRO A 842 -0.37 -16.81 12.92
N ASP A 843 -0.11 -16.67 14.21
CA ASP A 843 -0.87 -17.37 15.26
C ASP A 843 -1.97 -16.44 15.81
N ILE A 844 -3.22 -16.90 15.83
CA ILE A 844 -4.37 -16.11 16.29
C ILE A 844 -4.30 -15.70 17.77
N SER A 845 -3.62 -16.49 18.60
CA SER A 845 -3.34 -16.22 20.01
C SER A 845 -2.14 -15.31 20.21
N HIS A 846 -1.39 -14.97 19.16
CA HIS A 846 -0.25 -14.03 19.21
C HIS A 846 -0.48 -12.74 18.40
N VAL A 847 -1.39 -12.71 17.41
CA VAL A 847 -1.67 -11.51 16.60
C VAL A 847 -2.81 -10.63 17.11
N GLY A 848 -3.45 -10.95 18.23
CA GLY A 848 -4.59 -10.21 18.76
C GLY A 848 -5.95 -10.64 18.21
N GLY A 849 -6.13 -11.95 18.00
CA GLY A 849 -7.45 -12.57 17.83
C GLY A 849 -8.04 -12.53 16.42
N ILE A 850 -9.31 -12.94 16.33
CA ILE A 850 -10.11 -13.05 15.11
C ILE A 850 -10.19 -11.71 14.37
N SER A 851 -10.37 -10.61 15.12
CA SER A 851 -10.45 -9.26 14.55
C SER A 851 -9.20 -8.88 13.77
N GLU A 852 -8.01 -9.26 14.25
CA GLU A 852 -6.75 -8.90 13.61
C GLU A 852 -6.30 -9.94 12.59
N MET A 853 -6.48 -11.24 12.89
CA MET A 853 -6.24 -12.34 11.96
C MET A 853 -6.99 -12.12 10.63
N ARG A 854 -8.28 -11.75 10.68
CA ARG A 854 -9.08 -11.51 9.47
C ARG A 854 -8.54 -10.36 8.60
N ARG A 855 -7.84 -9.39 9.20
CA ARG A 855 -7.19 -8.26 8.51
C ARG A 855 -5.82 -8.64 7.95
N ILE A 856 -5.05 -9.44 8.68
CA ILE A 856 -3.78 -10.01 8.21
C ILE A 856 -4.03 -10.90 6.99
N ALA A 857 -5.06 -11.76 7.04
CA ALA A 857 -5.51 -12.57 5.91
C ALA A 857 -5.82 -11.73 4.66
N ALA A 858 -6.67 -10.69 4.81
CA ALA A 858 -7.00 -9.75 3.73
C ALA A 858 -5.80 -8.93 3.23
N MET A 859 -4.81 -8.68 4.08
CA MET A 859 -3.57 -8.00 3.67
C MET A 859 -2.69 -8.94 2.84
N ALA A 860 -2.52 -10.20 3.25
CA ALA A 860 -1.75 -11.20 2.50
C ALA A 860 -2.39 -11.53 1.13
N GLU A 861 -3.72 -11.60 1.07
CA GLU A 861 -4.49 -11.78 -0.17
C GLU A 861 -4.11 -10.76 -1.26
N ALA A 862 -3.89 -9.49 -0.88
CA ALA A 862 -3.51 -8.41 -1.80
C ALA A 862 -2.07 -8.50 -2.33
N TYR A 863 -1.26 -9.45 -1.87
CA TYR A 863 0.12 -9.71 -2.31
C TYR A 863 0.28 -11.08 -2.99
N ASP A 864 -0.82 -11.81 -3.26
CA ASP A 864 -0.83 -13.21 -3.73
C ASP A 864 -0.18 -14.19 -2.72
N VAL A 865 -0.18 -13.83 -1.43
CA VAL A 865 0.40 -14.63 -0.34
C VAL A 865 -0.68 -15.49 0.31
N ALA A 866 -0.40 -16.78 0.43
CA ALA A 866 -1.29 -17.76 1.02
C ALA A 866 -1.36 -17.62 2.56
N LEU A 867 -2.48 -18.01 3.16
CA LEU A 867 -2.64 -18.07 4.61
C LEU A 867 -2.62 -19.53 5.09
N ALA A 868 -1.76 -19.82 6.06
CA ALA A 868 -1.73 -21.10 6.77
C ALA A 868 -1.47 -20.87 8.27
N PRO A 869 -2.49 -20.54 9.07
CA PRO A 869 -2.28 -20.05 10.44
C PRO A 869 -1.54 -21.06 11.33
N HIS A 870 -0.53 -20.56 12.04
CA HIS A 870 0.22 -21.31 13.03
C HIS A 870 -0.73 -21.66 14.20
N CYS A 871 -0.70 -22.91 14.66
CA CYS A 871 -1.60 -23.39 15.71
C CYS A 871 -1.10 -24.64 16.48
N PRO A 872 0.04 -24.56 17.19
CA PRO A 872 0.48 -25.58 18.17
C PRO A 872 -0.40 -25.64 19.43
N LEU A 873 -1.45 -24.82 19.49
CA LEU A 873 -2.18 -24.41 20.68
C LEU A 873 -3.43 -25.26 20.96
N GLY A 874 -4.30 -24.76 21.85
CA GLY A 874 -5.51 -25.43 22.30
C GLY A 874 -6.68 -25.42 21.31
N PRO A 875 -7.79 -26.08 21.67
CA PRO A 875 -8.97 -26.19 20.81
C PRO A 875 -9.67 -24.86 20.58
N ILE A 876 -9.49 -23.87 21.47
CA ILE A 876 -10.10 -22.55 21.31
C ILE A 876 -9.34 -21.75 20.25
N ALA A 877 -8.01 -21.73 20.29
CA ALA A 877 -7.18 -21.17 19.23
C ALA A 877 -7.45 -21.84 17.87
N LEU A 878 -7.50 -23.18 17.84
CA LEU A 878 -7.76 -23.93 16.60
C LEU A 878 -9.16 -23.65 16.02
N ALA A 879 -10.18 -23.55 16.87
CA ALA A 879 -11.52 -23.18 16.42
C ALA A 879 -11.57 -21.72 15.93
N ALA A 880 -10.86 -20.81 16.59
CA ALA A 880 -10.79 -19.41 16.18
C ALA A 880 -10.11 -19.24 14.81
N ASN A 881 -9.00 -19.96 14.57
CA ASN A 881 -8.36 -20.06 13.25
C ASN A 881 -9.36 -20.56 12.21
N ALA A 882 -9.98 -21.73 12.47
CA ALA A 882 -10.93 -22.34 11.53
C ALA A 882 -12.09 -21.39 11.14
N GLN A 883 -12.63 -20.61 12.08
CA GLN A 883 -13.67 -19.61 11.80
C GLN A 883 -13.18 -18.50 10.84
N VAL A 884 -11.91 -18.11 10.88
CA VAL A 884 -11.32 -17.17 9.91
C VAL A 884 -10.98 -17.87 8.59
N ASP A 885 -10.51 -19.11 8.62
CA ASP A 885 -10.16 -19.92 7.44
C ASP A 885 -11.37 -20.23 6.56
N PHE A 886 -12.55 -20.48 7.15
CA PHE A 886 -13.78 -20.63 6.38
C PHE A 886 -14.14 -19.34 5.60
N ALA A 887 -13.71 -18.17 6.07
CA ALA A 887 -14.08 -16.84 5.54
C ALA A 887 -12.94 -16.10 4.76
N SER A 888 -11.75 -16.69 4.65
CA SER A 888 -10.56 -16.04 4.05
C SER A 888 -10.14 -16.73 2.74
N PRO A 889 -10.27 -16.09 1.56
CA PRO A 889 -10.12 -16.78 0.28
C PRO A 889 -8.72 -17.36 0.05
N ASN A 890 -7.65 -16.68 0.50
CA ASN A 890 -6.26 -17.12 0.39
C ASN A 890 -5.83 -18.22 1.38
N PHE A 891 -6.72 -18.76 2.22
CA PHE A 891 -6.41 -19.93 3.06
C PHE A 891 -6.10 -21.19 2.24
N VAL A 892 -4.99 -21.88 2.59
CA VAL A 892 -4.53 -23.10 1.91
C VAL A 892 -4.45 -24.35 2.78
N ILE A 893 -4.03 -24.24 4.05
CA ILE A 893 -3.91 -25.39 4.98
C ILE A 893 -3.82 -24.90 6.44
N GLN A 894 -4.40 -25.64 7.40
CA GLN A 894 -4.36 -25.33 8.83
C GLN A 894 -3.47 -26.32 9.59
N GLU A 895 -2.66 -25.84 10.53
CA GLU A 895 -1.95 -26.66 11.51
C GLU A 895 -2.91 -27.25 12.55
N MET A 896 -2.73 -28.53 12.90
CA MET A 896 -3.41 -29.16 14.04
C MET A 896 -2.41 -29.77 15.02
N SER A 897 -2.52 -29.38 16.29
CA SER A 897 -1.81 -29.92 17.45
C SER A 897 -2.34 -31.29 17.94
N LEU A 898 -3.22 -31.96 17.19
CA LEU A 898 -3.90 -33.20 17.60
C LEU A 898 -2.89 -34.33 17.90
N GLY A 899 -2.77 -34.73 19.17
CA GLY A 899 -1.79 -35.72 19.62
C GLY A 899 -0.34 -35.29 19.33
N ILE A 900 -0.02 -34.00 19.47
CA ILE A 900 1.33 -33.47 19.26
C ILE A 900 2.30 -33.87 20.38
N HIS A 901 3.57 -34.07 20.03
CA HIS A 901 4.54 -34.75 20.89
C HIS A 901 4.81 -34.11 22.27
N TYR A 902 4.67 -32.78 22.39
CA TYR A 902 4.85 -32.06 23.66
C TYR A 902 3.58 -32.01 24.55
N ASN A 903 2.47 -32.63 24.15
CA ASN A 903 1.27 -32.80 24.99
C ASN A 903 1.47 -33.92 26.06
N SER A 904 2.67 -33.97 26.66
CA SER A 904 3.18 -35.05 27.52
C SER A 904 2.46 -35.18 28.86
N THR A 905 1.61 -34.22 29.23
CA THR A 905 0.73 -34.29 30.42
C THR A 905 -0.52 -35.14 30.19
N GLY A 906 -0.69 -35.74 29.01
CA GLY A 906 -1.85 -36.58 28.68
C GLY A 906 -3.15 -35.78 28.49
N GLN A 907 -3.05 -34.48 28.18
CA GLN A 907 -4.17 -33.62 27.81
C GLN A 907 -3.91 -33.06 26.40
N ASP A 908 -4.93 -33.05 25.57
CA ASP A 908 -4.83 -32.80 24.13
C ASP A 908 -6.00 -31.93 23.63
N LEU A 909 -6.07 -31.61 22.34
CA LEU A 909 -7.15 -30.81 21.74
C LEU A 909 -8.57 -31.25 22.16
N THR A 910 -8.80 -32.56 22.25
CA THR A 910 -10.10 -33.14 22.61
C THR A 910 -10.40 -33.12 24.11
N SER A 911 -9.43 -32.79 24.97
CA SER A 911 -9.55 -32.87 26.43
C SER A 911 -10.39 -31.76 27.07
N TYR A 912 -10.81 -30.75 26.33
CA TYR A 912 -11.50 -29.57 26.87
C TYR A 912 -12.84 -29.28 26.17
N THR A 913 -13.33 -30.22 25.35
CA THR A 913 -14.53 -30.07 24.52
C THR A 913 -15.50 -31.23 24.68
N HIS A 914 -16.79 -30.95 24.88
CA HIS A 914 -17.84 -31.97 24.88
C HIS A 914 -18.13 -32.57 23.49
N ASN A 915 -17.74 -31.88 22.41
CA ASN A 915 -17.96 -32.29 21.01
C ASN A 915 -16.64 -32.55 20.24
N PRO A 916 -15.77 -33.48 20.70
CA PRO A 916 -14.45 -33.70 20.11
C PRO A 916 -14.47 -34.24 18.67
N GLU A 917 -15.60 -34.75 18.19
CA GLU A 917 -15.76 -35.30 16.84
C GLU A 917 -15.62 -34.25 15.72
N VAL A 918 -15.72 -32.95 16.03
CA VAL A 918 -15.48 -31.87 15.05
C VAL A 918 -14.04 -31.83 14.54
N TRP A 919 -13.10 -32.41 15.29
CA TRP A 919 -11.69 -32.52 14.91
C TRP A 919 -11.37 -33.77 14.08
N LYS A 920 -12.38 -34.55 13.67
CA LYS A 920 -12.20 -35.76 12.88
C LYS A 920 -11.69 -35.44 11.47
N VAL A 921 -10.43 -35.75 11.22
CA VAL A 921 -9.83 -35.62 9.88
C VAL A 921 -10.33 -36.72 8.94
N THR A 922 -10.80 -36.31 7.76
CA THR A 922 -11.22 -37.20 6.68
C THR A 922 -10.56 -36.77 5.37
N ASP A 923 -9.76 -37.66 4.77
CA ASP A 923 -9.03 -37.43 3.52
C ASP A 923 -8.11 -36.17 3.52
N GLY A 924 -7.60 -35.77 4.68
CA GLY A 924 -6.78 -34.58 4.88
C GLY A 924 -7.56 -33.28 5.13
N TYR A 925 -8.84 -33.39 5.48
CA TYR A 925 -9.71 -32.25 5.76
C TYR A 925 -10.48 -32.39 7.08
N ILE A 926 -10.85 -31.27 7.70
CA ILE A 926 -11.94 -31.18 8.69
C ILE A 926 -13.16 -30.48 8.07
N ASP A 927 -14.36 -30.86 8.53
CA ASP A 927 -15.63 -30.31 8.05
C ASP A 927 -15.94 -28.92 8.62
N LEU A 928 -16.96 -28.26 8.07
CA LEU A 928 -17.44 -26.94 8.49
C LEU A 928 -17.90 -26.93 9.96
N LEU A 929 -17.30 -26.05 10.78
CA LEU A 929 -17.76 -25.80 12.15
C LEU A 929 -19.10 -25.01 12.12
N THR A 930 -20.23 -25.72 12.15
CA THR A 930 -21.57 -25.13 12.06
C THR A 930 -22.22 -24.76 13.40
N GLY A 931 -21.62 -25.15 14.52
CA GLY A 931 -22.12 -24.80 15.87
C GLY A 931 -22.04 -23.30 16.16
N PRO A 932 -22.83 -22.76 17.11
CA PRO A 932 -22.79 -21.35 17.45
C PRO A 932 -21.45 -20.95 18.09
N GLY A 933 -21.06 -19.68 17.96
CA GLY A 933 -19.77 -19.22 18.46
C GLY A 933 -18.60 -19.72 17.61
N LEU A 934 -17.59 -20.21 18.30
CA LEU A 934 -16.45 -20.94 17.73
C LEU A 934 -16.83 -22.29 17.08
N GLY A 935 -18.03 -22.82 17.37
CA GLY A 935 -18.47 -24.15 16.91
C GLY A 935 -18.03 -25.31 17.81
N ILE A 936 -17.41 -25.01 18.95
CA ILE A 936 -17.05 -25.97 20.00
C ILE A 936 -17.81 -25.70 21.30
N GLU A 937 -17.97 -26.73 22.12
CA GLU A 937 -18.60 -26.67 23.44
C GLU A 937 -17.57 -27.01 24.52
N ILE A 938 -17.13 -26.00 25.29
CA ILE A 938 -16.06 -26.14 26.28
C ILE A 938 -16.58 -26.80 27.57
N ASP A 939 -15.87 -27.81 28.05
CA ASP A 939 -16.10 -28.39 29.38
C ASP A 939 -15.52 -27.49 30.47
N GLU A 940 -16.34 -26.56 30.97
CA GLU A 940 -15.95 -25.63 32.03
C GLU A 940 -15.60 -26.36 33.35
N ALA A 941 -16.18 -27.52 33.63
CA ALA A 941 -15.89 -28.28 34.84
C ALA A 941 -14.47 -28.88 34.77
N GLN A 942 -14.11 -29.47 33.62
CA GLN A 942 -12.77 -30.01 33.37
C GLN A 942 -11.70 -28.91 33.27
N VAL A 943 -12.01 -27.76 32.64
CA VAL A 943 -11.14 -26.57 32.67
C VAL A 943 -10.89 -26.10 34.11
N ARG A 944 -11.94 -25.94 34.93
CA ARG A 944 -11.81 -25.48 36.32
C ARG A 944 -11.11 -26.50 37.22
N GLU A 945 -11.28 -27.80 36.98
CA GLU A 945 -10.59 -28.85 37.73
C GLU A 945 -9.09 -28.84 37.43
N LEU A 946 -8.72 -28.93 36.15
CA LEU A 946 -7.32 -29.01 35.72
C LEU A 946 -6.55 -27.69 35.93
N SER A 947 -7.26 -26.56 36.04
CA SER A 947 -6.65 -25.25 36.32
C SER A 947 -6.22 -25.03 37.78
N LYS A 948 -6.69 -25.82 38.76
CA LYS A 948 -6.40 -25.59 40.20
C LYS A 948 -4.91 -25.59 40.52
N ASP A 949 -4.18 -26.54 39.95
CA ASP A 949 -2.78 -26.80 40.24
C ASP A 949 -1.83 -26.57 39.06
N ALA A 950 -2.35 -26.15 37.90
CA ALA A 950 -1.53 -25.88 36.72
C ALA A 950 -0.41 -24.87 37.02
N LYS A 951 0.83 -25.24 36.70
CA LYS A 951 2.01 -24.35 36.82
C LYS A 951 2.33 -23.75 35.45
N ALA A 952 2.92 -22.56 35.42
CA ALA A 952 3.37 -21.96 34.17
C ALA A 952 4.47 -22.83 33.55
N TRP A 953 4.34 -23.15 32.26
CA TRP A 953 5.39 -23.84 31.52
C TRP A 953 6.50 -22.84 31.19
N VAL A 954 7.75 -23.27 31.35
CA VAL A 954 8.95 -22.48 31.10
C VAL A 954 9.75 -23.20 30.01
N SER A 955 10.25 -22.46 29.02
CA SER A 955 11.06 -23.08 27.96
C SER A 955 12.35 -23.67 28.55
N PRO A 956 12.74 -24.91 28.16
CA PRO A 956 14.01 -25.49 28.58
C PRO A 956 15.22 -24.79 27.96
N GLY A 957 15.04 -24.14 26.79
CA GLY A 957 16.12 -23.65 25.94
C GLY A 957 17.00 -24.77 25.36
N PHE A 958 17.99 -24.38 24.55
CA PHE A 958 19.04 -25.28 24.09
C PHE A 958 20.43 -24.77 24.49
N ILE A 959 21.28 -25.71 24.89
CA ILE A 959 22.68 -25.48 25.24
C ILE A 959 23.51 -26.45 24.40
N GLY A 960 24.43 -25.91 23.60
CA GLY A 960 25.29 -26.70 22.72
C GLY A 960 26.44 -27.40 23.46
N PRO A 961 27.23 -28.22 22.74
CA PRO A 961 28.28 -29.06 23.32
C PRO A 961 29.46 -28.26 23.90
N GLY A 962 29.62 -26.98 23.54
CA GLY A 962 30.59 -26.07 24.15
C GLY A 962 30.05 -25.30 25.36
N GLY A 963 28.78 -25.50 25.73
CA GLY A 963 28.07 -24.69 26.72
C GLY A 963 27.51 -23.39 26.16
N GLU A 964 27.50 -23.21 24.83
CA GLU A 964 26.93 -22.03 24.17
C GLU A 964 25.39 -22.08 24.18
N ILE A 965 24.75 -20.93 24.40
CA ILE A 965 23.28 -20.81 24.32
C ILE A 965 22.86 -20.84 22.84
N ARG A 966 21.83 -21.64 22.54
CA ARG A 966 21.23 -21.78 21.22
C ARG A 966 19.75 -21.34 21.27
N GLU A 967 19.24 -20.91 20.12
CA GLU A 967 17.83 -20.49 19.95
C GLU A 967 16.87 -21.66 20.19
N TRP A 968 15.65 -21.37 20.69
CA TRP A 968 14.60 -22.36 20.92
C TRP A 968 13.55 -22.38 19.79
#